data_AF-A0A8T7EM01-F1
#
_entry.id   AF-A0A8T7EM01-F1
#
_cell.length_a   1.000
_cell.length_b   1.000
_cell.length_c   1.000
_cell.angle_alpha   90.00
_cell.angle_beta   90.00
_cell.angle_gamma   90.00
#
_symmetry.space_group_name_H-M   'P 1'
#
loop_
_entity.id
_entity.type
_entity.pdbx_description
1 polymer ?
#
loop_
_entity_poly.entity_id
_entity_poly.type
_entity_poly.pdbx_seq_one_letter_code
_entity_poly.pdbx_strand_id
1 'polypeptide(L)'
;MAREKSEADVLELLQGEAAGLELGAIIERLGLEDEVSSRTVRNMLNGLVDEGVLVRQKQRTGSPGKPPYIYILPAFVPQQLRLFGDAKLDVLTITEANLEELDYQERDRIERGLSALETIARGHIQEDRFAKAIIRIAPQVATENPVELLTRMAGWVVEDINRTASELTRLRNARASAHEIDNLAGRINVRLQMARQYFHNLWCLDKDGRDEPIMDLPTSADEILRYGRTASINVDLALERLRSRVAGETVIYEWQPGDNIPTSAVGTDASVADVYLQHATGKFMRPDPVAVMIAAAAQITRENGSIIGEFQDFDVFPDDLKEYEEHTAARNGLIISPAMREILPESDFKHSRLAAMELRQYVEDLRIVLGQARWRPIGELQNLNVSPHKASLIIRDGRVFPLVHRLNDYEDGGLYGQIVRNQIKRFASVIHHTMSGPEGDIVYGAAVKDPQQSWIAPLVFWYAYINQGEEDTILSREDIYKYPFTDTAVSHLLFLGIANGLTEFPQNRLLVTFRAKRRFSDIAITADETPKIEVNGSFRHVDVDDENDWKLFIKQRIAEANRRGRKNVLPDERDYNYFTYLCSRVGVSMFYAAPESAYELLVQDNSEGAGHFLLCRLEVSVKVGDEDHEVRSMEGMLAWLASGGWEFDHAHNPTGFDTGQGGGIPILVPDVVVPSHETVTFARDQVGEEVEDALRQLITELRKRV
;
A
#
# COMPACT_ATOMS: atom_id res chain seq x y z
N MET A 1 -35.09 -39.45 -42.77
CA MET A 1 -34.43 -40.77 -42.88
C MET A 1 -32.90 -40.71 -43.00
N ALA A 2 -32.27 -40.24 -44.09
CA ALA A 2 -30.78 -40.23 -44.15
C ALA A 2 -30.15 -39.30 -43.09
N ARG A 3 -30.70 -38.10 -42.89
CA ARG A 3 -30.22 -37.10 -41.91
C ARG A 3 -30.41 -37.53 -40.45
N GLU A 4 -31.59 -38.05 -40.10
CA GLU A 4 -31.88 -38.52 -38.73
C GLU A 4 -31.01 -39.72 -38.34
N LYS A 5 -30.69 -40.59 -39.31
CA LYS A 5 -29.76 -41.70 -39.09
C LYS A 5 -28.33 -41.17 -38.81
N SER A 6 -27.87 -40.21 -39.60
CA SER A 6 -26.55 -39.58 -39.41
C SER A 6 -26.42 -38.78 -38.10
N GLU A 7 -27.51 -38.19 -37.59
CA GLU A 7 -27.50 -37.50 -36.29
C GLU A 7 -27.36 -38.49 -35.12
N ALA A 8 -28.09 -39.62 -35.16
CA ALA A 8 -27.98 -40.68 -34.15
C ALA A 8 -26.58 -41.31 -34.14
N ASP A 9 -26.01 -41.59 -35.33
CA ASP A 9 -24.68 -42.19 -35.46
C ASP A 9 -23.57 -41.27 -34.92
N VAL A 10 -23.70 -39.94 -35.08
CA VAL A 10 -22.77 -38.95 -34.50
C VAL A 10 -22.85 -38.91 -32.97
N LEU A 11 -24.07 -38.95 -32.42
CA LEU A 11 -24.24 -38.92 -30.97
C LEU A 11 -23.73 -40.21 -30.32
N GLU A 12 -23.95 -41.37 -30.94
CA GLU A 12 -23.38 -42.65 -30.50
C GLU A 12 -21.84 -42.62 -30.55
N LEU A 13 -21.26 -42.10 -31.62
CA LEU A 13 -19.81 -41.94 -31.73
C LEU A 13 -19.24 -41.06 -30.61
N LEU A 14 -19.89 -39.94 -30.32
CA LEU A 14 -19.45 -39.00 -29.28
C LEU A 14 -19.72 -39.51 -27.85
N GLN A 15 -20.64 -40.46 -27.65
CA GLN A 15 -20.83 -41.12 -26.35
C GLN A 15 -19.59 -41.92 -25.91
N GLY A 16 -18.82 -42.44 -26.87
CA GLY A 16 -17.58 -43.17 -26.60
C GLY A 16 -16.35 -42.29 -26.41
N GLU A 17 -16.43 -40.98 -26.67
CA GLU A 17 -15.28 -40.08 -26.74
C GLU A 17 -15.48 -38.86 -25.82
N ALA A 18 -15.17 -39.04 -24.53
CA ALA A 18 -15.37 -38.02 -23.50
C ALA A 18 -14.64 -36.68 -23.77
N ALA A 19 -13.52 -36.72 -24.50
CA ALA A 19 -12.77 -35.52 -24.88
C ALA A 19 -13.39 -34.75 -26.08
N GLY A 20 -14.43 -35.31 -26.70
CA GLY A 20 -15.00 -34.83 -27.96
C GLY A 20 -14.12 -35.11 -29.18
N LEU A 21 -14.68 -34.87 -30.36
CA LEU A 21 -13.99 -35.08 -31.62
C LEU A 21 -14.02 -33.83 -32.50
N GLU A 22 -12.96 -33.63 -33.27
CA GLU A 22 -12.94 -32.66 -34.35
C GLU A 22 -13.80 -33.12 -35.54
N LEU A 23 -14.29 -32.17 -36.33
CA LEU A 23 -15.10 -32.45 -37.53
C LEU A 23 -14.43 -33.48 -38.48
N GLY A 24 -13.11 -33.40 -38.68
CA GLY A 24 -12.38 -34.32 -39.55
C GLY A 24 -12.43 -35.76 -39.02
N ALA A 25 -12.15 -35.95 -37.73
CA ALA A 25 -12.20 -37.25 -37.08
C ALA A 25 -13.62 -37.85 -37.05
N ILE A 26 -14.66 -37.02 -36.94
CA ILE A 26 -16.06 -37.47 -37.02
C ILE A 26 -16.37 -38.01 -38.42
N ILE A 27 -15.96 -37.31 -39.48
CA ILE A 27 -16.20 -37.72 -40.87
C ILE A 27 -15.47 -39.02 -41.20
N GLU A 28 -14.19 -39.11 -40.80
CA GLU A 28 -13.35 -40.29 -41.02
C GLU A 28 -13.94 -41.53 -40.33
N ARG A 29 -14.27 -41.42 -39.04
CA ARG A 29 -14.77 -42.55 -38.24
C ARG A 29 -16.16 -43.03 -38.62
N LEU A 30 -16.99 -42.16 -39.17
CA LEU A 30 -18.29 -42.54 -39.71
C LEU A 30 -18.21 -43.08 -41.15
N GLY A 31 -17.02 -43.06 -41.77
CA GLY A 31 -16.81 -43.54 -43.14
C GLY A 31 -17.53 -42.71 -44.19
N LEU A 32 -17.78 -41.42 -43.92
CA LEU A 32 -18.63 -40.55 -44.75
C LEU A 32 -17.86 -39.80 -45.85
N GLU A 33 -16.58 -40.11 -46.06
CA GLU A 33 -15.67 -39.35 -46.93
C GLU A 33 -16.15 -39.27 -48.39
N ASP A 34 -16.83 -40.30 -48.89
CA ASP A 34 -17.32 -40.37 -50.28
C ASP A 34 -18.83 -40.09 -50.44
N GLU A 35 -19.60 -40.03 -49.34
CA GLU A 35 -21.07 -39.94 -49.39
C GLU A 35 -21.63 -38.56 -49.01
N VAL A 36 -20.94 -37.78 -48.17
CA VAL A 36 -21.47 -36.51 -47.63
C VAL A 36 -20.39 -35.44 -47.56
N SER A 37 -20.67 -34.24 -48.12
CA SER A 37 -19.72 -33.13 -48.05
C SER A 37 -19.44 -32.69 -46.60
N SER A 38 -18.19 -32.35 -46.26
CA SER A 38 -17.82 -31.87 -44.92
C SER A 38 -18.60 -30.63 -44.48
N ARG A 39 -19.11 -29.85 -45.44
CA ARG A 39 -19.98 -28.70 -45.17
C ARG A 39 -21.35 -29.12 -44.64
N THR A 40 -21.90 -30.23 -45.14
CA THR A 40 -23.18 -30.77 -44.67
C THR A 40 -23.07 -31.28 -43.24
N VAL A 41 -22.01 -32.05 -42.92
CA VAL A 41 -21.77 -32.55 -41.56
C VAL A 41 -21.52 -31.41 -40.57
N ARG A 42 -20.77 -30.37 -40.97
CA ARG A 42 -20.57 -29.17 -40.14
C ARG A 42 -21.87 -28.43 -39.83
N ASN A 43 -22.75 -28.28 -40.83
CA ASN A 43 -24.03 -27.60 -40.63
C ASN A 43 -24.94 -28.40 -39.68
N MET A 44 -24.92 -29.73 -39.79
CA MET A 44 -25.64 -30.62 -38.86
C MET A 44 -25.11 -30.51 -37.43
N LEU A 45 -23.78 -30.58 -37.24
CA LEU A 45 -23.16 -30.42 -35.92
C LEU A 45 -23.44 -29.04 -35.32
N ASN A 46 -23.42 -27.98 -36.12
CA ASN A 46 -23.81 -26.65 -35.63
C ASN A 46 -25.29 -26.59 -35.24
N GLY A 47 -26.18 -27.25 -35.98
CA GLY A 47 -27.59 -27.39 -35.58
C GLY A 47 -27.74 -28.09 -34.23
N LEU A 48 -27.02 -29.19 -34.00
CA LEU A 48 -27.00 -29.89 -32.70
C LEU A 48 -26.41 -29.04 -31.57
N VAL A 49 -25.49 -28.12 -31.87
CA VAL A 49 -24.97 -27.15 -30.91
C VAL A 49 -26.00 -26.08 -30.59
N ASP A 50 -26.68 -25.57 -31.60
CA ASP A 50 -27.74 -24.56 -31.43
C ASP A 50 -28.95 -25.12 -30.66
N GLU A 51 -29.21 -26.43 -30.80
CA GLU A 51 -30.22 -27.18 -30.04
C GLU A 51 -29.75 -27.58 -28.62
N GLY A 52 -28.50 -27.28 -28.25
CA GLY A 52 -27.93 -27.59 -26.94
C GLY A 52 -27.61 -29.07 -26.72
N VAL A 53 -27.69 -29.90 -27.76
CA VAL A 53 -27.37 -31.34 -27.74
C VAL A 53 -25.85 -31.57 -27.75
N LEU A 54 -25.09 -30.64 -28.33
CA LEU A 54 -23.63 -30.65 -28.34
C LEU A 54 -23.07 -29.31 -27.84
N VAL A 55 -21.85 -29.34 -27.32
CA VAL A 55 -21.05 -28.16 -26.99
C VAL A 55 -19.86 -28.09 -27.94
N ARG A 56 -19.62 -26.91 -28.51
CA ARG A 56 -18.50 -26.67 -29.43
C ARG A 56 -17.41 -25.86 -28.74
N GLN A 57 -16.22 -26.45 -28.56
CA GLN A 57 -15.09 -25.82 -27.88
C GLN A 57 -13.89 -25.66 -28.82
N LYS A 58 -13.11 -24.57 -28.68
CA LYS A 58 -11.85 -24.41 -29.42
C LYS A 58 -10.75 -25.21 -28.74
N GLN A 59 -10.07 -26.09 -29.48
CA GLN A 59 -8.91 -26.81 -28.97
C GLN A 59 -7.65 -25.98 -29.22
N ARG A 60 -6.90 -25.65 -28.15
CA ARG A 60 -5.60 -24.98 -28.27
C ARG A 60 -4.56 -25.99 -28.74
N THR A 61 -4.34 -26.06 -30.05
CA THR A 61 -3.23 -26.82 -30.62
C THR A 61 -2.02 -25.90 -30.84
N GLY A 62 -0.81 -26.36 -30.54
CA GLY A 62 0.44 -25.59 -30.68
C GLY A 62 0.91 -25.38 -32.14
N SER A 63 0.00 -25.55 -33.11
CA SER A 63 0.31 -25.53 -34.55
C SER A 63 -0.04 -24.16 -35.15
N PRO A 64 0.74 -23.63 -36.11
CA PRO A 64 0.40 -22.38 -36.80
C PRO A 64 -0.90 -22.52 -37.60
N GLY A 65 -1.99 -21.87 -37.15
CA GLY A 65 -3.29 -21.90 -37.81
C GLY A 65 -4.44 -21.50 -36.89
N LYS A 66 -5.65 -21.35 -37.44
CA LYS A 66 -6.86 -21.10 -36.63
C LYS A 66 -7.19 -22.39 -35.86
N PRO A 67 -7.29 -22.35 -34.52
CA PRO A 67 -7.48 -23.56 -33.72
C PRO A 67 -8.77 -24.31 -34.12
N PRO A 68 -8.71 -25.64 -34.26
CA PRO A 68 -9.86 -26.45 -34.64
C PRO A 68 -10.92 -26.47 -33.52
N TYR A 69 -12.16 -26.78 -33.91
CA TYR A 69 -13.26 -26.97 -32.98
C TYR A 69 -13.48 -28.45 -32.72
N ILE A 70 -13.66 -28.79 -31.45
CA ILE A 70 -14.14 -30.09 -31.00
C ILE A 70 -15.61 -30.00 -30.60
N TYR A 71 -16.35 -31.08 -30.85
CA TYR A 71 -17.76 -31.22 -30.50
C TYR A 71 -17.87 -32.28 -29.39
N ILE A 72 -18.49 -31.90 -28.27
CA ILE A 72 -18.55 -32.71 -27.04
C ILE A 72 -20.02 -32.82 -26.60
N LEU A 73 -20.43 -33.95 -26.06
CA LEU A 73 -21.74 -34.05 -25.40
C LEU A 73 -21.74 -33.25 -24.08
N PRO A 74 -22.81 -32.48 -23.76
CA PRO A 74 -22.89 -31.67 -22.54
C PRO A 74 -22.60 -32.45 -21.24
N ALA A 75 -22.89 -33.76 -21.22
CA ALA A 75 -22.60 -34.64 -20.08
C ALA A 75 -21.10 -34.83 -19.80
N PHE A 76 -20.24 -34.64 -20.80
CA PHE A 76 -18.78 -34.78 -20.68
C PHE A 76 -18.05 -33.45 -20.65
N VAL A 77 -18.75 -32.33 -20.85
CA VAL A 77 -18.18 -31.01 -20.60
C VAL A 77 -18.01 -30.87 -19.08
N PRO A 78 -16.78 -30.59 -18.59
CA PRO A 78 -16.56 -30.36 -17.16
C PRO A 78 -17.51 -29.26 -16.67
N GLN A 79 -18.51 -29.64 -15.87
CA GLN A 79 -19.53 -28.75 -15.33
C GLN A 79 -18.93 -27.87 -14.23
N GLN A 80 -18.07 -26.92 -14.61
CA GLN A 80 -17.83 -25.75 -13.78
C GLN A 80 -19.12 -24.93 -13.83
N LEU A 81 -19.84 -24.84 -12.70
CA LEU A 81 -21.07 -24.06 -12.45
C LEU A 81 -22.42 -24.76 -12.71
N ARG A 82 -22.75 -25.77 -11.89
CA ARG A 82 -24.12 -25.93 -11.36
C ARG A 82 -24.06 -25.76 -9.85
N LEU A 83 -24.24 -24.51 -9.40
CA LEU A 83 -24.07 -24.09 -8.00
C LEU A 83 -25.21 -24.50 -7.05
N PHE A 84 -26.26 -25.19 -7.50
CA PHE A 84 -27.34 -25.64 -6.60
C PHE A 84 -27.92 -26.99 -7.05
N GLY A 85 -27.58 -28.05 -6.32
CA GLY A 85 -28.14 -29.39 -6.45
C GLY A 85 -27.45 -30.34 -5.46
N ASP A 86 -28.24 -31.00 -4.59
CA ASP A 86 -27.80 -31.86 -3.49
C ASP A 86 -27.13 -33.18 -3.95
N ALA A 87 -26.01 -33.08 -4.66
CA ALA A 87 -25.13 -34.21 -4.92
C ALA A 87 -23.91 -34.10 -4.02
N LYS A 88 -23.76 -35.03 -3.08
CA LYS A 88 -22.49 -35.27 -2.39
C LYS A 88 -21.43 -35.59 -3.44
N LEU A 89 -20.59 -34.61 -3.73
CA LEU A 89 -19.37 -34.79 -4.52
C LEU A 89 -18.29 -35.32 -3.57
N ASP A 90 -18.02 -36.63 -3.65
CA ASP A 90 -16.74 -37.17 -3.19
C ASP A 90 -15.66 -36.64 -4.13
N VAL A 91 -14.88 -35.70 -3.64
CA VAL A 91 -13.65 -35.24 -4.30
C VAL A 91 -12.60 -36.33 -4.07
N LEU A 92 -12.26 -37.08 -5.12
CA LEU A 92 -11.14 -38.02 -5.08
C LEU A 92 -9.81 -37.24 -4.99
N THR A 93 -9.35 -37.00 -3.76
CA THR A 93 -7.98 -36.56 -3.48
C THR A 93 -7.06 -37.76 -3.34
N ILE A 94 -5.96 -37.76 -4.10
CA ILE A 94 -4.75 -38.59 -3.95
C ILE A 94 -5.02 -40.11 -3.98
N THR A 95 -4.57 -40.80 -5.03
CA THR A 95 -4.61 -42.27 -5.11
C THR A 95 -4.03 -42.93 -3.86
N GLU A 96 -4.68 -43.98 -3.35
CA GLU A 96 -4.30 -44.75 -2.14
C GLU A 96 -2.80 -45.14 -2.09
N ALA A 97 -2.17 -45.32 -3.25
CA ALA A 97 -0.73 -45.60 -3.37
C ALA A 97 0.19 -44.49 -2.83
N ASN A 98 -0.24 -43.22 -2.83
CA ASN A 98 0.55 -42.09 -2.31
C ASN A 98 0.27 -41.83 -0.82
N LEU A 99 -0.84 -42.35 -0.28
CA LEU A 99 -1.09 -42.29 1.16
C LEU A 99 -0.13 -43.22 1.89
N GLU A 100 0.17 -44.41 1.35
CA GLU A 100 1.06 -45.40 1.98
C GLU A 100 2.49 -44.90 2.28
N GLU A 101 2.99 -43.90 1.56
CA GLU A 101 4.33 -43.31 1.75
C GLU A 101 4.37 -42.12 2.71
N LEU A 102 3.22 -41.56 3.10
CA LEU A 102 3.14 -40.42 4.01
C LEU A 102 3.23 -40.85 5.47
N ASP A 103 3.97 -40.09 6.27
CA ASP A 103 4.05 -40.22 7.72
C ASP A 103 2.64 -40.06 8.35
N TYR A 104 2.39 -40.78 9.45
CA TYR A 104 1.12 -40.73 10.20
C TYR A 104 0.65 -39.29 10.49
N GLN A 105 1.56 -38.34 10.74
CA GLN A 105 1.24 -36.93 10.97
C GLN A 105 0.82 -36.19 9.70
N GLU A 106 1.38 -36.53 8.53
CA GLU A 106 0.96 -35.97 7.24
C GLU A 106 -0.38 -36.55 6.80
N ARG A 107 -0.62 -37.85 7.04
CA ARG A 107 -1.94 -38.46 6.82
C ARG A 107 -3.01 -37.85 7.72
N ASP A 108 -2.74 -37.72 9.02
CA ASP A 108 -3.68 -37.11 9.96
C ASP A 108 -3.93 -35.62 9.64
N ARG A 109 -2.94 -34.90 9.08
CA ARG A 109 -3.11 -33.53 8.55
C ARG A 109 -3.95 -33.47 7.27
N ILE A 110 -3.83 -34.45 6.39
CA ILE A 110 -4.58 -34.52 5.13
C ILE A 110 -6.02 -35.00 5.41
N GLU A 111 -6.20 -35.99 6.28
CA GLU A 111 -7.50 -36.52 6.69
C GLU A 111 -8.32 -35.53 7.53
N ARG A 112 -7.66 -34.65 8.31
CA ARG A 112 -8.30 -33.55 9.06
C ARG A 112 -8.25 -32.21 8.31
N GLY A 113 -7.55 -32.15 7.19
CA GLY A 113 -7.29 -30.93 6.45
C GLY A 113 -8.48 -30.57 5.58
N LEU A 114 -9.00 -29.35 5.74
CA LEU A 114 -9.93 -28.78 4.77
C LEU A 114 -9.21 -28.69 3.41
N SER A 115 -9.94 -28.92 2.32
CA SER A 115 -9.37 -28.68 0.99
C SER A 115 -8.94 -27.21 0.86
N ALA A 116 -7.93 -26.94 0.01
CA ALA A 116 -7.50 -25.55 -0.23
C ALA A 116 -8.66 -24.67 -0.72
N LEU A 117 -9.54 -25.19 -1.58
CA LEU A 117 -10.73 -24.49 -2.05
C LEU A 117 -11.74 -24.21 -0.93
N GLU A 118 -11.98 -25.18 -0.05
CA GLU A 118 -12.85 -24.96 1.12
C GLU A 118 -12.25 -23.94 2.09
N THR A 119 -10.93 -23.96 2.28
CA THR A 119 -10.22 -22.98 3.09
C THR A 119 -10.37 -21.56 2.52
N ILE A 120 -10.20 -21.40 1.20
CA ILE A 120 -10.41 -20.13 0.50
C ILE A 120 -11.86 -19.67 0.61
N ALA A 121 -12.83 -20.56 0.34
CA ALA A 121 -14.25 -20.24 0.41
C ALA A 121 -14.69 -19.84 1.84
N ARG A 122 -14.21 -20.55 2.86
CA ARG A 122 -14.44 -20.19 4.27
C ARG A 122 -13.78 -18.85 4.61
N GLY A 123 -12.58 -18.60 4.09
CA GLY A 123 -11.90 -17.30 4.20
C GLY A 123 -12.75 -16.16 3.66
N HIS A 124 -13.28 -16.29 2.44
CA HIS A 124 -14.17 -15.28 1.86
C HIS A 124 -15.47 -15.09 2.64
N ILE A 125 -16.11 -16.17 3.09
CA ILE A 125 -17.31 -16.07 3.95
C ILE A 125 -16.99 -15.33 5.25
N GLN A 126 -15.81 -15.58 5.82
CA GLN A 126 -15.37 -14.93 7.04
C GLN A 126 -15.07 -13.45 6.82
N GLU A 127 -14.39 -13.09 5.73
CA GLU A 127 -14.16 -11.70 5.32
C GLU A 127 -15.47 -10.93 5.10
N ASP A 128 -16.45 -11.52 4.42
CA ASP A 128 -17.79 -10.92 4.24
C ASP A 128 -18.48 -10.66 5.60
N ARG A 129 -18.37 -11.62 6.54
CA ARG A 129 -18.90 -11.42 7.90
C ARG A 129 -18.18 -10.30 8.64
N PHE A 130 -16.86 -10.19 8.50
CA PHE A 130 -16.09 -9.09 9.08
C PHE A 130 -16.51 -7.75 8.49
N ALA A 131 -16.69 -7.67 7.18
CA ALA A 131 -17.13 -6.45 6.50
C ALA A 131 -18.50 -6.00 7.01
N LYS A 132 -19.46 -6.93 7.10
CA LYS A 132 -20.80 -6.69 7.66
C LYS A 132 -20.76 -6.24 9.12
N ALA A 133 -19.87 -6.84 9.93
CA ALA A 133 -19.70 -6.45 11.32
C ALA A 133 -19.22 -5.00 11.44
N ILE A 134 -18.25 -4.59 10.61
CA ILE A 134 -17.72 -3.21 10.58
C ILE A 134 -18.81 -2.23 10.12
N ILE A 135 -19.50 -2.52 9.01
CA ILE A 135 -20.59 -1.66 8.49
C ILE A 135 -21.66 -1.44 9.58
N ARG A 136 -22.02 -2.51 10.31
CA ARG A 136 -23.04 -2.45 11.37
C ARG A 136 -22.65 -1.57 12.56
N ILE A 137 -21.39 -1.64 13.01
CA ILE A 137 -20.94 -0.85 14.17
C ILE A 137 -20.57 0.59 13.80
N ALA A 138 -20.46 0.91 12.51
CA ALA A 138 -19.94 2.18 12.04
C ALA A 138 -20.64 3.42 12.65
N PRO A 139 -21.98 3.49 12.72
CA PRO A 139 -22.65 4.66 13.31
C PRO A 139 -22.34 4.83 14.81
N GLN A 140 -22.10 3.74 15.54
CA GLN A 140 -21.78 3.79 16.97
C GLN A 140 -20.35 4.29 17.16
N VAL A 141 -19.38 3.61 16.53
CA VAL A 141 -17.96 3.96 16.67
C VAL A 141 -17.67 5.37 16.15
N ALA A 142 -18.39 5.84 15.12
CA ALA A 142 -18.24 7.18 14.57
C ALA A 142 -18.34 8.28 15.63
N THR A 143 -19.26 8.14 16.59
CA THR A 143 -19.54 9.16 17.63
C THR A 143 -18.65 9.08 18.85
N GLU A 144 -17.83 8.03 18.97
CA GLU A 144 -16.95 7.82 20.12
C GLU A 144 -15.78 8.80 20.12
N ASN A 145 -15.25 9.11 21.30
CA ASN A 145 -14.04 9.92 21.41
C ASN A 145 -12.79 9.06 21.10
N PRO A 146 -11.97 9.42 20.09
CA PRO A 146 -10.86 8.58 19.66
C PRO A 146 -9.76 8.44 20.72
N VAL A 147 -9.50 9.48 21.53
CA VAL A 147 -8.51 9.43 22.62
C VAL A 147 -8.97 8.47 23.72
N GLU A 148 -10.23 8.55 24.12
CA GLU A 148 -10.80 7.65 25.12
C GLU A 148 -10.83 6.20 24.62
N LEU A 149 -11.22 5.97 23.36
CA LEU A 149 -11.20 4.63 22.76
C LEU A 149 -9.80 4.02 22.73
N LEU A 150 -8.80 4.77 22.27
CA LEU A 150 -7.41 4.29 22.23
C LEU A 150 -6.89 3.95 23.63
N THR A 151 -7.22 4.77 24.62
CA THR A 151 -6.85 4.54 26.03
C THR A 151 -7.51 3.29 26.59
N ARG A 152 -8.81 3.10 26.32
CA ARG A 152 -9.56 1.89 26.72
C ARG A 152 -9.01 0.64 26.04
N MET A 153 -8.68 0.71 24.74
CA MET A 153 -8.06 -0.39 24.01
C MET A 153 -6.69 -0.74 24.60
N ALA A 154 -5.88 0.27 24.93
CA ALA A 154 -4.57 0.08 25.55
C ALA A 154 -4.68 -0.64 26.90
N GLY A 155 -5.63 -0.24 27.76
CA GLY A 155 -5.94 -0.94 29.01
C GLY A 155 -6.37 -2.38 28.79
N TRP A 156 -7.28 -2.61 27.84
CA TRP A 156 -7.76 -3.96 27.49
C TRP A 156 -6.63 -4.88 27.00
N VAL A 157 -5.70 -4.37 26.17
CA VAL A 157 -4.54 -5.14 25.69
C VAL A 157 -3.62 -5.53 26.84
N VAL A 158 -3.34 -4.60 27.77
CA VAL A 158 -2.55 -4.88 28.98
C VAL A 158 -3.19 -5.98 29.82
N GLU A 159 -4.50 -5.88 30.08
CA GLU A 159 -5.25 -6.91 30.81
C GLU A 159 -5.23 -8.27 30.10
N ASP A 160 -5.40 -8.28 28.78
CA ASP A 160 -5.39 -9.51 28.01
C ASP A 160 -4.02 -10.21 28.00
N ILE A 161 -2.93 -9.44 27.86
CA ILE A 161 -1.57 -9.95 27.98
C ILE A 161 -1.35 -10.55 29.38
N ASN A 162 -1.72 -9.84 30.44
CA ASN A 162 -1.54 -10.29 31.81
C ASN A 162 -2.40 -11.52 32.16
N ARG A 163 -3.62 -11.60 31.63
CA ARG A 163 -4.48 -12.79 31.75
C ARG A 163 -3.84 -14.00 31.09
N THR A 164 -3.35 -13.86 29.87
CA THR A 164 -2.72 -14.96 29.13
C THR A 164 -1.35 -15.34 29.73
N ALA A 165 -0.61 -14.38 30.28
CA ALA A 165 0.59 -14.62 31.09
C ALA A 165 0.30 -15.43 32.37
N SER A 166 -0.79 -15.12 33.05
CA SER A 166 -1.23 -15.86 34.24
C SER A 166 -1.61 -17.31 33.88
N GLU A 167 -2.28 -17.50 32.75
CA GLU A 167 -2.59 -18.82 32.21
C GLU A 167 -1.33 -19.62 31.85
N LEU A 168 -0.36 -18.98 31.20
CA LEU A 168 0.95 -19.59 30.88
C LEU A 168 1.68 -20.02 32.15
N THR A 169 1.69 -19.17 33.18
CA THR A 169 2.31 -19.48 34.47
C THR A 169 1.60 -20.66 35.15
N ARG A 170 0.26 -20.70 35.09
CA ARG A 170 -0.54 -21.82 35.61
C ARG A 170 -0.23 -23.13 34.90
N LEU A 171 -0.18 -23.13 33.56
CA LEU A 171 0.15 -24.32 32.76
C LEU A 171 1.56 -24.83 33.07
N ARG A 172 2.53 -23.93 33.19
CA ARG A 172 3.91 -24.27 33.58
C ARG A 172 3.97 -24.89 34.97
N ASN A 173 3.27 -24.32 35.95
CA ASN A 173 3.20 -24.84 37.32
C ASN A 173 2.49 -26.20 37.38
N ALA A 174 1.49 -26.41 36.52
CA ALA A 174 0.77 -27.68 36.38
C ALA A 174 1.56 -28.75 35.61
N ARG A 175 2.77 -28.44 35.11
CA ARG A 175 3.58 -29.31 34.24
C ARG A 175 2.80 -29.80 33.01
N ALA A 176 2.04 -28.89 32.40
CA ALA A 176 1.37 -29.12 31.11
C ALA A 176 2.39 -29.50 30.02
N SER A 177 1.89 -29.96 28.87
CA SER A 177 2.77 -30.36 27.77
C SER A 177 3.62 -29.18 27.27
N ALA A 178 4.85 -29.45 26.84
CA ALA A 178 5.73 -28.42 26.28
C ALA A 178 5.07 -27.68 25.11
N HIS A 179 4.30 -28.42 24.29
CA HIS A 179 3.58 -27.86 23.14
C HIS A 179 2.52 -26.80 23.53
N GLU A 180 1.75 -27.04 24.60
CA GLU A 180 0.75 -26.07 25.07
C GLU A 180 1.40 -24.80 25.63
N ILE A 181 2.53 -24.95 26.34
CA ILE A 181 3.32 -23.84 26.86
C ILE A 181 3.90 -23.02 25.71
N ASP A 182 4.51 -23.68 24.72
CA ASP A 182 5.12 -23.02 23.56
C ASP A 182 4.08 -22.29 22.69
N ASN A 183 2.90 -22.89 22.47
CA ASN A 183 1.82 -22.26 21.73
C ASN A 183 1.33 -20.98 22.44
N LEU A 184 1.10 -21.05 23.75
CA LEU A 184 0.63 -19.89 24.50
C LEU A 184 1.71 -18.80 24.63
N ALA A 185 2.98 -19.17 24.78
CA ALA A 185 4.11 -18.25 24.73
C ALA A 185 4.22 -17.57 23.35
N GLY A 186 4.02 -18.32 22.27
CA GLY A 186 3.94 -17.79 20.91
C GLY A 186 2.83 -16.73 20.76
N ARG A 187 1.63 -17.01 21.27
CA ARG A 187 0.51 -16.05 21.28
C ARG A 187 0.85 -14.78 22.07
N ILE A 188 1.45 -14.90 23.26
CA ILE A 188 1.89 -13.73 24.04
C ILE A 188 2.89 -12.89 23.24
N ASN A 189 3.87 -13.51 22.59
CA ASN A 189 4.86 -12.79 21.80
C ASN A 189 4.23 -12.04 20.61
N VAL A 190 3.25 -12.65 19.92
CA VAL A 190 2.48 -11.96 18.86
C VAL A 190 1.73 -10.74 19.42
N ARG A 191 1.09 -10.88 20.58
CA ARG A 191 0.36 -9.77 21.23
C ARG A 191 1.29 -8.65 21.67
N LEU A 192 2.44 -9.00 22.27
CA LEU A 192 3.48 -8.04 22.64
C LEU A 192 4.05 -7.31 21.42
N GLN A 193 4.25 -8.02 20.30
CA GLN A 193 4.71 -7.42 19.05
C GLN A 193 3.70 -6.41 18.52
N MET A 194 2.43 -6.78 18.43
CA MET A 194 1.36 -5.87 17.99
C MET A 194 1.28 -4.65 18.94
N ALA A 195 1.27 -4.88 20.26
CA ALA A 195 1.20 -3.81 21.24
C ALA A 195 2.37 -2.83 21.14
N ARG A 196 3.60 -3.31 20.86
CA ARG A 196 4.74 -2.42 20.59
C ARG A 196 4.58 -1.66 19.27
N GLN A 197 4.21 -2.35 18.19
CA GLN A 197 4.05 -1.69 16.88
C GLN A 197 2.94 -0.63 16.91
N TYR A 198 1.86 -0.88 17.64
CA TYR A 198 0.69 -0.02 17.71
C TYR A 198 0.82 1.03 18.83
N PHE A 199 1.02 0.64 20.09
CA PHE A 199 1.05 1.61 21.19
C PHE A 199 2.42 2.28 21.37
N HIS A 200 3.52 1.54 21.26
CA HIS A 200 4.85 2.14 21.43
C HIS A 200 5.27 2.93 20.18
N ASN A 201 5.26 2.31 19.00
CA ASN A 201 5.85 2.93 17.81
C ASN A 201 4.95 3.96 17.12
N LEU A 202 3.64 3.69 17.04
CA LEU A 202 2.69 4.61 16.41
C LEU A 202 2.24 5.70 17.38
N TRP A 203 1.80 5.33 18.58
CA TRP A 203 1.25 6.27 19.57
C TRP A 203 2.27 6.81 20.59
N CYS A 204 3.52 6.33 20.57
CA CYS A 204 4.58 6.78 21.49
C CYS A 204 4.17 6.64 22.97
N LEU A 205 3.47 5.55 23.30
CA LEU A 205 3.07 5.21 24.67
C LEU A 205 4.14 4.40 25.40
N ASP A 206 5.36 4.26 24.89
CA ASP A 206 6.41 3.65 25.68
C ASP A 206 6.92 4.60 26.76
N LYS A 207 7.08 5.90 26.48
CA LYS A 207 7.78 6.85 27.37
C LYS A 207 7.34 8.32 27.22
N ASP A 208 7.39 9.08 28.32
CA ASP A 208 6.99 10.50 28.35
C ASP A 208 8.11 11.53 28.60
N GLY A 209 9.38 11.21 28.31
CA GLY A 209 10.49 12.09 28.70
C GLY A 209 10.79 12.12 30.22
N ARG A 210 9.84 11.64 31.04
CA ARG A 210 9.91 11.37 32.48
C ARG A 210 10.49 9.97 32.75
N ASP A 211 10.97 9.72 33.97
CA ASP A 211 11.55 8.42 34.37
C ASP A 211 10.53 7.26 34.40
N GLU A 212 9.23 7.55 34.44
CA GLU A 212 8.16 6.55 34.43
C GLU A 212 7.63 6.28 33.00
N PRO A 213 7.52 5.00 32.57
CA PRO A 213 6.95 4.66 31.26
C PRO A 213 5.43 4.83 31.26
N ILE A 214 4.87 5.24 30.11
CA ILE A 214 3.41 5.36 29.93
C ILE A 214 2.79 3.96 29.85
N MET A 215 3.33 3.09 29.01
CA MET A 215 3.00 1.67 28.91
C MET A 215 4.30 0.88 29.04
N ASP A 216 4.36 -0.01 30.04
CA ASP A 216 5.47 -0.95 30.18
C ASP A 216 5.04 -2.32 29.68
N LEU A 217 5.82 -2.88 28.76
CA LEU A 217 5.56 -4.19 28.15
C LEU A 217 6.79 -5.08 28.38
N PRO A 218 6.61 -6.32 28.88
CA PRO A 218 7.68 -7.32 28.90
C PRO A 218 8.25 -7.53 27.50
N THR A 219 9.55 -7.80 27.35
CA THR A 219 10.21 -8.03 26.07
C THR A 219 9.77 -9.34 25.40
N SER A 220 9.39 -10.34 26.19
CA SER A 220 8.96 -11.65 25.69
C SER A 220 8.18 -12.43 26.77
N ALA A 221 7.52 -13.50 26.34
CA ALA A 221 6.92 -14.47 27.25
C ALA A 221 7.94 -15.08 28.25
N ASP A 222 9.21 -15.22 27.83
CA ASP A 222 10.29 -15.72 28.69
C ASP A 222 10.58 -14.78 29.86
N GLU A 223 10.50 -13.47 29.66
CA GLU A 223 10.75 -12.50 30.72
C GLU A 223 9.66 -12.58 31.80
N ILE A 224 8.41 -12.72 31.38
CA ILE A 224 7.26 -12.95 32.25
C ILE A 224 7.48 -14.22 33.09
N LEU A 225 7.89 -15.31 32.44
CA LEU A 225 8.10 -16.60 33.07
C LEU A 225 9.32 -16.65 34.02
N ARG A 226 10.37 -15.90 33.74
CA ARG A 226 11.62 -15.92 34.54
C ARG A 226 11.62 -14.91 35.66
N TYR A 227 11.07 -13.72 35.42
CA TYR A 227 11.17 -12.58 36.33
C TYR A 227 9.82 -12.11 36.87
N GLY A 228 8.71 -12.71 36.45
CA GLY A 228 7.37 -12.32 36.91
C GLY A 228 6.95 -10.92 36.45
N ARG A 229 7.57 -10.39 35.39
CA ARG A 229 7.25 -9.07 34.85
C ARG A 229 5.84 -9.07 34.27
N THR A 230 5.08 -8.01 34.54
CA THR A 230 3.71 -7.82 34.02
C THR A 230 3.65 -6.61 33.11
N ALA A 231 2.71 -6.60 32.17
CA ALA A 231 2.40 -5.39 31.42
C ALA A 231 1.66 -4.39 32.32
N SER A 232 1.89 -3.09 32.12
CA SER A 232 1.19 -2.02 32.84
C SER A 232 1.00 -0.78 31.97
N ILE A 233 -0.01 0.03 32.29
CA ILE A 233 -0.26 1.32 31.65
C ILE A 233 -0.64 2.37 32.69
N ASN A 234 -0.06 3.56 32.57
CA ASN A 234 -0.49 4.78 33.26
C ASN A 234 -1.51 5.51 32.38
N VAL A 235 -2.79 5.38 32.75
CA VAL A 235 -3.92 5.90 31.97
C VAL A 235 -3.87 7.43 31.85
N ASP A 236 -3.48 8.14 32.90
CA ASP A 236 -3.45 9.60 32.89
C ASP A 236 -2.37 10.12 31.93
N LEU A 237 -1.16 9.54 31.98
CA LEU A 237 -0.10 9.87 31.04
C LEU A 237 -0.44 9.45 29.60
N ALA A 238 -1.15 8.33 29.42
CA ALA A 238 -1.61 7.89 28.11
C ALA A 238 -2.61 8.89 27.51
N LEU A 239 -3.57 9.38 28.30
CA LEU A 239 -4.52 10.41 27.89
C LEU A 239 -3.81 11.72 27.51
N GLU A 240 -2.88 12.18 28.36
CA GLU A 240 -2.08 13.39 28.08
C GLU A 240 -1.32 13.25 26.76
N ARG A 241 -0.62 12.12 26.57
CA ARG A 241 0.15 11.85 25.35
C ARG A 241 -0.76 11.77 24.13
N LEU A 242 -1.87 11.02 24.19
CA LEU A 242 -2.79 10.84 23.07
C LEU A 242 -3.47 12.15 22.64
N ARG A 243 -3.79 13.06 23.57
CA ARG A 243 -4.35 14.39 23.23
C ARG A 243 -3.42 15.22 22.33
N SER A 244 -2.11 15.05 22.47
CA SER A 244 -1.14 15.71 21.57
C SER A 244 -1.01 15.02 20.20
N ARG A 245 -1.43 13.76 20.10
CA ARG A 245 -1.26 12.91 18.90
C ARG A 245 -2.54 12.67 18.11
N VAL A 246 -3.69 12.95 18.70
CA VAL A 246 -5.00 12.70 18.11
C VAL A 246 -5.76 14.02 18.05
N ALA A 247 -6.25 14.39 16.87
CA ALA A 247 -7.10 15.56 16.72
C ALA A 247 -8.47 15.20 16.15
N GLY A 248 -9.52 15.70 16.79
CA GLY A 248 -10.91 15.36 16.52
C GLY A 248 -11.63 14.92 17.80
N GLU A 249 -12.89 15.31 17.93
CA GLU A 249 -13.72 14.95 19.09
C GLU A 249 -14.42 13.60 18.92
N THR A 250 -14.63 13.19 17.67
CA THR A 250 -15.30 11.95 17.27
C THR A 250 -14.42 11.14 16.30
N VAL A 251 -14.64 9.83 16.20
CA VAL A 251 -13.89 8.95 15.28
C VAL A 251 -14.15 9.32 13.82
N ILE A 252 -15.40 9.65 13.49
CA ILE A 252 -15.79 10.15 12.17
C ILE A 252 -16.68 11.38 12.36
N TYR A 253 -16.48 12.39 11.53
CA TYR A 253 -17.31 13.59 11.47
C TYR A 253 -17.58 13.98 10.02
N GLU A 254 -18.68 14.71 9.83
CA GLU A 254 -19.00 15.35 8.56
C GLU A 254 -18.26 16.67 8.46
N TRP A 255 -17.63 16.92 7.32
CA TRP A 255 -16.93 18.17 7.03
C TRP A 255 -17.50 18.83 5.78
N GLN A 256 -17.58 20.16 5.80
CA GLN A 256 -18.02 20.97 4.67
C GLN A 256 -17.01 22.10 4.42
N PRO A 257 -16.77 22.45 3.15
CA PRO A 257 -15.83 23.51 2.81
C PRO A 257 -16.37 24.87 3.24
N GLY A 258 -15.46 25.70 3.77
CA GLY A 258 -15.69 27.14 3.86
C GLY A 258 -15.52 27.84 2.50
N ASP A 259 -15.47 29.17 2.53
CA ASP A 259 -15.41 29.98 1.29
C ASP A 259 -14.07 29.91 0.55
N ASN A 260 -13.00 29.47 1.21
CA ASN A 260 -11.65 29.50 0.67
C ASN A 260 -11.26 28.15 0.04
N ILE A 261 -11.70 27.92 -1.20
CA ILE A 261 -11.36 26.72 -1.97
C ILE A 261 -10.05 26.97 -2.73
N PRO A 262 -9.03 26.09 -2.61
CA PRO A 262 -7.81 26.19 -3.40
C PRO A 262 -8.12 26.24 -4.89
N THR A 263 -7.52 27.20 -5.60
CA THR A 263 -7.74 27.36 -7.05
C THR A 263 -6.80 26.51 -7.89
N SER A 264 -5.73 25.97 -7.29
CA SER A 264 -4.83 25.07 -8.00
C SER A 264 -4.17 24.03 -7.10
N ALA A 265 -4.19 22.78 -7.57
CA ALA A 265 -3.50 21.67 -6.96
C ALA A 265 -2.50 21.05 -7.96
N VAL A 266 -1.41 20.53 -7.41
CA VAL A 266 -0.36 19.85 -8.16
C VAL A 266 -0.17 18.45 -7.60
N GLY A 267 -0.23 17.44 -8.47
CA GLY A 267 0.16 16.07 -8.19
C GLY A 267 1.61 15.85 -8.59
N THR A 268 2.37 15.07 -7.84
CA THR A 268 3.76 14.72 -8.18
C THR A 268 4.01 13.23 -8.00
N ASP A 269 4.70 12.60 -8.95
CA ASP A 269 5.10 11.19 -8.91
C ASP A 269 6.55 11.01 -9.40
N ALA A 270 7.17 9.89 -9.05
CA ALA A 270 8.50 9.52 -9.50
C ALA A 270 8.57 8.05 -9.94
N SER A 271 9.32 7.79 -11.00
CA SER A 271 9.45 6.47 -11.59
C SER A 271 10.91 6.16 -11.97
N VAL A 272 11.14 4.91 -12.40
CA VAL A 272 12.45 4.44 -12.86
C VAL A 272 12.33 3.82 -14.23
N ALA A 273 13.10 4.33 -15.19
CA ALA A 273 13.33 3.68 -16.47
C ALA A 273 14.48 2.69 -16.34
N ASP A 274 14.21 1.40 -16.53
CA ASP A 274 15.23 0.34 -16.56
C ASP A 274 15.71 0.14 -18.01
N VAL A 275 16.87 0.72 -18.36
CA VAL A 275 17.42 0.70 -19.71
C VAL A 275 18.32 -0.53 -19.90
N TYR A 276 17.92 -1.43 -20.81
CA TYR A 276 18.65 -2.66 -21.14
C TYR A 276 19.46 -2.50 -22.42
N LEU A 277 20.79 -2.58 -22.32
CA LEU A 277 21.66 -2.52 -23.48
C LEU A 277 21.70 -3.88 -24.19
N GLN A 278 21.09 -3.98 -25.37
CA GLN A 278 21.12 -5.22 -26.17
C GLN A 278 22.54 -5.59 -26.58
N HIS A 279 22.88 -6.88 -26.50
CA HIS A 279 24.19 -7.42 -26.84
C HIS A 279 24.12 -8.30 -28.10
N ALA A 280 25.20 -8.32 -28.88
CA ALA A 280 25.31 -9.20 -30.04
C ALA A 280 25.20 -10.68 -29.61
N THR A 281 24.52 -11.49 -30.43
CA THR A 281 24.35 -12.93 -30.23
C THR A 281 25.69 -13.62 -29.96
N GLY A 282 25.77 -14.40 -28.88
CA GLY A 282 26.98 -15.13 -28.47
C GLY A 282 27.87 -14.44 -27.42
N LYS A 283 27.54 -13.24 -26.94
CA LYS A 283 28.23 -12.62 -25.78
C LYS A 283 27.55 -12.99 -24.46
N PHE A 284 28.33 -13.49 -23.50
CA PHE A 284 27.88 -13.80 -22.14
C PHE A 284 28.07 -12.56 -21.24
N MET A 285 27.16 -11.59 -21.36
CA MET A 285 27.06 -10.46 -20.42
C MET A 285 25.68 -10.53 -19.75
N ARG A 286 25.64 -10.29 -18.43
CA ARG A 286 24.36 -10.21 -17.72
C ARG A 286 23.61 -8.95 -18.17
N PRO A 287 22.32 -9.04 -18.50
CA PRO A 287 21.52 -7.90 -18.92
C PRO A 287 21.09 -7.08 -17.70
N ASP A 288 22.06 -6.50 -17.00
CA ASP A 288 21.77 -5.66 -15.84
C ASP A 288 21.37 -4.26 -16.34
N PRO A 289 20.19 -3.74 -15.95
CA PRO A 289 19.70 -2.46 -16.47
C PRO A 289 20.44 -1.28 -15.84
N VAL A 290 20.59 -0.21 -16.62
CA VAL A 290 20.87 1.12 -16.09
C VAL A 290 19.55 1.69 -15.57
N ALA A 291 19.48 2.00 -14.28
CA ALA A 291 18.30 2.58 -13.67
C ALA A 291 18.37 4.12 -13.77
N VAL A 292 17.41 4.73 -14.47
CA VAL A 292 17.30 6.18 -14.64
C VAL A 292 16.07 6.67 -13.88
N MET A 293 16.24 7.60 -12.95
CA MET A 293 15.18 8.07 -12.07
C MET A 293 14.60 9.37 -12.60
N ILE A 294 13.27 9.42 -12.66
CA ILE A 294 12.53 10.50 -13.30
C ILE A 294 11.42 10.94 -12.35
N ALA A 295 11.14 12.24 -12.30
CA ALA A 295 10.02 12.79 -11.57
C ALA A 295 9.19 13.69 -12.50
N ALA A 296 7.90 13.73 -12.24
CA ALA A 296 6.96 14.55 -12.98
C ALA A 296 5.90 15.13 -12.05
N ALA A 297 5.22 16.15 -12.58
CA ALA A 297 4.17 16.86 -11.93
C ALA A 297 3.01 17.12 -12.89
N ALA A 298 1.79 17.09 -12.38
CA ALA A 298 0.59 17.51 -13.09
C ALA A 298 -0.14 18.55 -12.25
N GLN A 299 -0.60 19.63 -12.88
CA GLN A 299 -1.32 20.72 -12.22
C GLN A 299 -2.73 20.82 -12.78
N ILE A 300 -3.71 20.87 -11.88
CA ILE A 300 -5.11 21.18 -12.21
C ILE A 300 -5.42 22.56 -11.63
N THR A 301 -6.06 23.40 -12.43
CA THR A 301 -6.52 24.74 -12.04
C THR A 301 -8.04 24.81 -12.15
N ARG A 302 -8.70 25.34 -11.11
CA ARG A 302 -10.15 25.47 -11.02
C ARG A 302 -10.57 26.91 -10.79
N GLU A 303 -11.69 27.29 -11.40
CA GLU A 303 -12.40 28.55 -11.13
C GLU A 303 -13.88 28.22 -10.93
N ASN A 304 -14.46 28.66 -9.80
CA ASN A 304 -15.85 28.35 -9.42
C ASN A 304 -16.19 26.84 -9.50
N GLY A 305 -15.24 25.97 -9.10
CA GLY A 305 -15.39 24.52 -9.11
C GLY A 305 -15.24 23.85 -10.48
N SER A 306 -15.07 24.61 -11.57
CA SER A 306 -14.85 24.06 -12.91
C SER A 306 -13.36 24.04 -13.24
N ILE A 307 -12.88 22.96 -13.87
CA ILE A 307 -11.50 22.87 -14.38
C ILE A 307 -11.35 23.87 -15.54
N ILE A 308 -10.37 24.76 -15.41
CA ILE A 308 -10.03 25.77 -16.43
C ILE A 308 -8.66 25.53 -17.08
N GLY A 309 -7.84 24.66 -16.50
CA GLY A 309 -6.51 24.38 -17.03
C GLY A 309 -5.87 23.13 -16.44
N GLU A 310 -5.25 22.34 -17.31
CA GLU A 310 -4.42 21.18 -16.97
C GLU A 310 -3.03 21.36 -17.57
N PHE A 311 -2.01 21.14 -16.74
CA PHE A 311 -0.62 21.32 -17.12
C PHE A 311 0.22 20.16 -16.62
N GLN A 312 1.31 19.88 -17.32
CA GLN A 312 2.31 18.90 -16.91
C GLN A 312 3.71 19.51 -16.90
N ASP A 313 4.52 19.12 -15.92
CA ASP A 313 5.96 19.30 -15.94
C ASP A 313 6.64 17.95 -15.67
N PHE A 314 7.82 17.78 -16.23
CA PHE A 314 8.64 16.61 -16.02
C PHE A 314 10.08 16.97 -16.28
N ASP A 315 10.96 16.39 -15.47
CA ASP A 315 12.38 16.69 -15.45
C ASP A 315 13.09 15.83 -16.50
N VAL A 316 13.55 16.45 -17.60
CA VAL A 316 14.21 15.76 -18.72
C VAL A 316 15.49 16.48 -19.10
N PHE A 317 16.63 15.87 -18.78
CA PHE A 317 17.93 16.26 -19.32
C PHE A 317 18.86 15.06 -19.55
N PRO A 318 18.66 14.26 -20.62
CA PRO A 318 19.61 13.23 -21.00
C PRO A 318 20.99 13.80 -21.38
N ASP A 319 21.01 15.04 -21.89
CA ASP A 319 22.25 15.71 -22.30
C ASP A 319 23.11 16.12 -21.10
N ASP A 320 22.50 16.47 -19.96
CA ASP A 320 23.24 16.82 -18.75
C ASP A 320 23.96 15.60 -18.15
N LEU A 321 23.46 14.37 -18.40
CA LEU A 321 24.09 13.13 -17.92
C LEU A 321 25.50 12.92 -18.46
N LYS A 322 25.83 13.48 -19.63
CA LYS A 322 27.17 13.41 -20.23
C LYS A 322 28.20 14.18 -19.40
N GLU A 323 27.76 15.16 -18.62
CA GLU A 323 28.62 16.04 -17.83
C GLU A 323 28.87 15.51 -16.42
N TYR A 324 28.07 14.53 -15.95
CA TYR A 324 28.22 13.97 -14.62
C TYR A 324 29.21 12.81 -14.58
N GLU A 325 30.10 12.84 -13.60
CA GLU A 325 30.79 11.62 -13.15
C GLU A 325 29.76 10.63 -12.57
N GLU A 326 29.97 9.34 -12.82
CA GLU A 326 29.05 8.25 -12.47
C GLU A 326 28.60 8.29 -11.00
N HIS A 327 29.54 8.47 -10.07
CA HIS A 327 29.25 8.59 -8.64
C HIS A 327 28.42 9.84 -8.31
N THR A 328 28.67 10.96 -8.98
CA THR A 328 27.91 12.20 -8.75
C THR A 328 26.48 12.08 -9.28
N ALA A 329 26.29 11.43 -10.43
CA ALA A 329 24.96 11.15 -10.97
C ALA A 329 24.12 10.30 -10.00
N ALA A 330 24.69 9.22 -9.48
CA ALA A 330 24.00 8.36 -8.52
C ALA A 330 23.72 9.05 -7.19
N ARG A 331 24.68 9.83 -6.67
CA ARG A 331 24.51 10.62 -5.44
C ARG A 331 23.37 11.63 -5.54
N ASN A 332 23.14 12.19 -6.73
CA ASN A 332 22.04 13.12 -7.01
C ASN A 332 20.74 12.40 -7.43
N GLY A 333 20.74 11.06 -7.37
CA GLY A 333 19.60 10.22 -7.70
C GLY A 333 19.23 10.24 -9.17
N LEU A 334 20.14 10.55 -10.09
CA LEU A 334 19.84 10.63 -11.53
C LEU A 334 19.91 9.27 -12.21
N ILE A 335 21.03 8.57 -12.02
CA ILE A 335 21.30 7.27 -12.63
C ILE A 335 22.02 6.37 -11.62
N ILE A 336 21.62 5.11 -11.56
CA ILE A 336 22.39 4.05 -10.90
C ILE A 336 22.79 3.03 -11.96
N SER A 337 24.10 2.92 -12.23
CA SER A 337 24.63 2.00 -13.22
C SER A 337 24.72 0.56 -12.67
N PRO A 338 24.80 -0.46 -13.55
CA PRO A 338 25.11 -1.83 -13.15
C PRO A 338 26.45 -1.98 -12.44
N ALA A 339 27.46 -1.20 -12.83
CA ALA A 339 28.81 -1.28 -12.24
C ALA A 339 28.81 -0.95 -10.74
N MET A 340 27.85 -0.13 -10.29
CA MET A 340 27.69 0.18 -8.87
C MET A 340 27.23 -1.02 -8.03
N ARG A 341 26.66 -2.07 -8.64
CA ARG A 341 26.32 -3.32 -7.92
C ARG A 341 27.54 -4.09 -7.43
N GLU A 342 28.72 -3.86 -8.02
CA GLU A 342 29.96 -4.47 -7.52
C GLU A 342 30.45 -3.79 -6.24
N ILE A 343 29.97 -2.56 -5.98
CA ILE A 343 30.37 -1.71 -4.85
C ILE A 343 29.29 -1.69 -3.76
N LEU A 344 28.02 -1.91 -4.13
CA LEU A 344 26.88 -1.95 -3.23
C LEU A 344 26.41 -3.39 -2.96
N PRO A 345 26.17 -3.78 -1.70
CA PRO A 345 25.37 -4.96 -1.38
C PRO A 345 24.00 -4.92 -2.10
N GLU A 346 23.45 -6.08 -2.46
CA GLU A 346 22.19 -6.17 -3.23
C GLU A 346 21.00 -5.53 -2.49
N SER A 347 20.96 -5.65 -1.16
CA SER A 347 19.99 -4.95 -0.31
C SER A 347 20.06 -3.43 -0.47
N ASP A 348 21.28 -2.91 -0.56
CA ASP A 348 21.56 -1.47 -0.58
C ASP A 348 21.29 -0.89 -1.97
N PHE A 349 21.41 -1.70 -3.02
CA PHE A 349 21.01 -1.32 -4.37
C PHE A 349 19.51 -1.04 -4.46
N LYS A 350 18.66 -1.96 -3.94
CA LYS A 350 17.20 -1.77 -3.93
C LYS A 350 16.81 -0.55 -3.09
N HIS A 351 17.40 -0.39 -1.91
CA HIS A 351 17.15 0.77 -1.05
C HIS A 351 17.64 2.09 -1.68
N SER A 352 18.80 2.08 -2.34
CA SER A 352 19.33 3.25 -3.06
C SER A 352 18.45 3.66 -4.22
N ARG A 353 17.90 2.69 -4.97
CA ARG A 353 16.93 2.96 -6.05
C ARG A 353 15.68 3.67 -5.53
N LEU A 354 15.11 3.18 -4.42
CA LEU A 354 13.94 3.82 -3.79
C LEU A 354 14.25 5.21 -3.26
N ALA A 355 15.38 5.37 -2.55
CA ALA A 355 15.80 6.67 -2.02
C ALA A 355 16.11 7.69 -3.13
N ALA A 356 16.68 7.24 -4.24
CA ALA A 356 16.95 8.09 -5.40
C ALA A 356 15.66 8.57 -6.07
N MET A 357 14.65 7.70 -6.19
CA MET A 357 13.34 8.03 -6.76
C MET A 357 12.63 9.11 -5.93
N GLU A 358 12.59 8.93 -4.61
CA GLU A 358 12.04 9.92 -3.67
C GLU A 358 12.82 11.24 -3.70
N LEU A 359 14.16 11.19 -3.82
CA LEU A 359 14.99 12.38 -4.00
C LEU A 359 14.60 13.16 -5.27
N ARG A 360 14.34 12.48 -6.40
CA ARG A 360 13.87 13.15 -7.62
C ARG A 360 12.51 13.82 -7.42
N GLN A 361 11.58 13.13 -6.76
CA GLN A 361 10.26 13.71 -6.44
C GLN A 361 10.40 14.97 -5.59
N TYR A 362 11.26 14.98 -4.54
CA TYR A 362 11.50 16.19 -3.74
C TYR A 362 12.20 17.32 -4.50
N VAL A 363 13.02 17.00 -5.50
CA VAL A 363 13.60 18.02 -6.38
C VAL A 363 12.49 18.67 -7.20
N GLU A 364 11.54 17.88 -7.71
CA GLU A 364 10.39 18.38 -8.46
C GLU A 364 9.45 19.22 -7.58
N ASP A 365 9.11 18.74 -6.39
CA ASP A 365 8.35 19.51 -5.39
C ASP A 365 8.99 20.86 -5.12
N LEU A 366 10.31 20.89 -4.94
CA LEU A 366 11.05 22.12 -4.68
C LEU A 366 11.00 23.08 -5.88
N ARG A 367 11.05 22.56 -7.11
CA ARG A 367 10.89 23.38 -8.32
C ARG A 367 9.50 24.01 -8.36
N ILE A 368 8.45 23.27 -8.01
CA ILE A 368 7.08 23.79 -7.96
C ILE A 368 6.97 24.89 -6.90
N VAL A 369 7.43 24.62 -5.67
CA VAL A 369 7.36 25.54 -4.53
C VAL A 369 8.17 26.83 -4.77
N LEU A 370 9.24 26.77 -5.56
CA LEU A 370 10.06 27.93 -5.92
C LEU A 370 9.60 28.64 -7.21
N GLY A 371 8.51 28.19 -7.84
CA GLY A 371 8.01 28.75 -9.11
C GLY A 371 8.94 28.50 -10.31
N GLN A 372 9.72 27.41 -10.27
CA GLN A 372 10.70 26.99 -11.29
C GLN A 372 10.20 25.82 -12.17
N ALA A 373 8.97 25.35 -11.94
CA ALA A 373 8.31 24.37 -12.78
C ALA A 373 8.05 24.94 -14.19
N ARG A 374 8.23 24.09 -15.20
CA ARG A 374 8.08 24.41 -16.63
C ARG A 374 6.79 23.79 -17.16
N TRP A 375 5.67 24.37 -16.75
CA TRP A 375 4.34 23.90 -17.10
C TRP A 375 4.09 23.89 -18.62
N ARG A 376 3.60 22.74 -19.11
CA ARG A 376 3.17 22.52 -20.49
C ARG A 376 1.67 22.23 -20.48
N PRO A 377 0.84 22.99 -21.21
CA PRO A 377 -0.61 22.76 -21.23
C PRO A 377 -0.97 21.45 -21.95
N ILE A 378 -1.98 20.75 -21.44
CA ILE A 378 -2.52 19.50 -22.01
C ILE A 378 -3.78 19.83 -22.84
N GLY A 379 -4.02 19.08 -23.93
CA GLY A 379 -5.21 19.22 -24.76
C GLY A 379 -5.30 20.53 -25.58
N GLU A 380 -6.52 21.03 -25.78
CA GLU A 380 -6.81 22.20 -26.64
C GLU A 380 -6.35 23.55 -26.03
N LEU A 381 -5.90 23.54 -24.77
CA LEU A 381 -5.40 24.72 -24.04
C LEU A 381 -4.13 25.34 -24.66
N GLN A 382 -3.41 24.60 -25.51
CA GLN A 382 -2.26 25.12 -26.27
C GLN A 382 -2.61 26.37 -27.09
N ASN A 383 -3.88 26.53 -27.47
CA ASN A 383 -4.35 27.64 -28.31
C ASN A 383 -4.87 28.86 -27.51
N LEU A 384 -4.98 28.77 -26.17
CA LEU A 384 -5.70 29.75 -25.35
C LEU A 384 -4.80 30.69 -24.52
N ASN A 385 -3.48 30.53 -24.55
CA ASN A 385 -2.52 31.34 -23.75
C ASN A 385 -2.86 31.43 -22.24
N VAL A 386 -3.53 30.40 -21.68
CA VAL A 386 -3.83 30.34 -20.24
C VAL A 386 -2.54 30.04 -19.50
N SER A 387 -2.15 30.92 -18.58
CA SER A 387 -0.99 30.68 -17.72
C SER A 387 -1.41 29.85 -16.50
N PRO A 388 -0.57 28.91 -16.03
CA PRO A 388 -0.86 28.14 -14.83
C PRO A 388 -0.98 29.10 -13.63
N HIS A 389 -1.95 28.85 -12.77
CA HIS A 389 -2.05 29.56 -11.50
C HIS A 389 -0.88 29.18 -10.59
N LYS A 390 -0.62 30.00 -9.57
CA LYS A 390 0.31 29.60 -8.51
C LYS A 390 -0.26 28.38 -7.79
N ALA A 391 0.56 27.36 -7.56
CA ALA A 391 0.16 26.17 -6.82
C ALA A 391 -0.25 26.56 -5.39
N SER A 392 -1.45 26.17 -4.96
CA SER A 392 -1.93 26.34 -3.58
C SER A 392 -1.91 25.04 -2.77
N LEU A 393 -1.83 23.90 -3.46
CA LEU A 393 -1.80 22.57 -2.88
C LEU A 393 -0.84 21.69 -3.70
N ILE A 394 0.01 20.92 -3.02
CA ILE A 394 0.86 19.89 -3.62
C ILE A 394 0.50 18.56 -2.94
N ILE A 395 0.19 17.55 -3.74
CA ILE A 395 -0.16 16.20 -3.31
C ILE A 395 0.80 15.21 -3.96
N ARG A 396 1.61 14.55 -3.14
CA ARG A 396 2.48 13.46 -3.62
C ARG A 396 1.68 12.18 -3.83
N ASP A 397 1.95 11.47 -4.91
CA ASP A 397 1.71 10.03 -4.95
C ASP A 397 2.79 9.36 -4.07
N GLY A 398 2.38 8.77 -2.95
CA GLY A 398 3.30 8.26 -1.93
C GLY A 398 3.13 8.96 -0.58
N ARG A 399 4.23 9.09 0.19
CA ARG A 399 4.21 9.61 1.57
C ARG A 399 4.79 11.01 1.66
N VAL A 400 4.37 11.77 2.66
CA VAL A 400 5.08 13.00 3.06
C VAL A 400 6.45 12.63 3.66
N PHE A 401 6.46 11.59 4.51
CA PHE A 401 7.66 11.08 5.18
C PHE A 401 8.05 9.67 4.67
N PRO A 402 9.10 9.53 3.85
CA PRO A 402 9.53 8.24 3.33
C PRO A 402 10.24 7.41 4.40
N LEU A 403 10.14 6.09 4.25
CA LEU A 403 10.58 5.11 5.25
C LEU A 403 12.10 5.01 5.43
N VAL A 404 12.87 5.57 4.48
CA VAL A 404 14.35 5.60 4.44
C VAL A 404 14.97 6.79 5.19
N HIS A 405 14.15 7.66 5.79
CA HIS A 405 14.63 8.80 6.57
C HIS A 405 15.06 8.43 8.01
N ARG A 406 15.74 7.28 8.20
CA ARG A 406 16.19 6.86 9.53
C ARG A 406 17.55 7.45 9.86
N LEU A 407 17.82 7.66 11.14
CA LEU A 407 19.12 8.18 11.60
C LEU A 407 20.28 7.29 11.16
N ASN A 408 20.13 5.96 11.22
CA ASN A 408 21.17 5.04 10.77
C ASN A 408 21.42 5.10 9.26
N ASP A 409 20.36 5.26 8.46
CA ASP A 409 20.48 5.42 7.00
C ASP A 409 21.16 6.76 6.67
N TYR A 410 20.87 7.81 7.45
CA TYR A 410 21.51 9.12 7.33
C TYR A 410 23.00 9.11 7.69
N GLU A 411 23.39 8.29 8.67
CA GLU A 411 24.77 8.12 9.13
C GLU A 411 25.57 7.11 8.28
N ASP A 412 24.95 6.45 7.31
CA ASP A 412 25.62 5.50 6.44
C ASP A 412 26.73 6.18 5.59
N GLY A 413 27.90 5.53 5.54
CA GLY A 413 29.09 6.05 4.88
C GLY A 413 29.14 5.80 3.37
N GLY A 414 28.29 4.94 2.85
CA GLY A 414 28.25 4.53 1.46
C GLY A 414 27.51 5.51 0.56
N LEU A 415 27.29 5.08 -0.69
CA LEU A 415 26.49 5.84 -1.65
C LEU A 415 25.03 5.97 -1.19
N TYR A 416 24.47 4.92 -0.59
CA TYR A 416 23.12 4.93 -0.02
C TYR A 416 22.94 6.08 0.98
N GLY A 417 23.80 6.17 2.00
CA GLY A 417 23.73 7.28 2.97
C GLY A 417 23.92 8.66 2.35
N GLN A 418 24.71 8.79 1.28
CA GLN A 418 24.83 10.07 0.57
C GLN A 418 23.53 10.47 -0.15
N ILE A 419 22.82 9.50 -0.76
CA ILE A 419 21.51 9.73 -1.38
C ILE A 419 20.50 10.15 -0.31
N VAL A 420 20.45 9.44 0.82
CA VAL A 420 19.55 9.74 1.95
C VAL A 420 19.83 11.14 2.53
N ARG A 421 21.10 11.55 2.66
CA ARG A 421 21.45 12.91 3.09
C ARG A 421 20.94 13.98 2.14
N ASN A 422 21.07 13.75 0.83
CA ASN A 422 20.55 14.67 -0.18
C ASN A 422 19.03 14.72 -0.17
N GLN A 423 18.37 13.57 -0.01
CA GLN A 423 16.92 13.45 0.11
C GLN A 423 16.40 14.28 1.30
N ILE A 424 16.95 14.06 2.50
CA ILE A 424 16.60 14.80 3.72
C ILE A 424 16.83 16.31 3.54
N LYS A 425 17.93 16.71 2.89
CA LYS A 425 18.21 18.12 2.61
C LYS A 425 17.15 18.75 1.69
N ARG A 426 16.77 18.06 0.60
CA ARG A 426 15.75 18.55 -0.33
C ARG A 426 14.38 18.60 0.34
N PHE A 427 14.03 17.56 1.06
CA PHE A 427 12.81 17.49 1.84
C PHE A 427 12.69 18.63 2.86
N ALA A 428 13.73 18.86 3.67
CA ALA A 428 13.77 19.98 4.61
C ALA A 428 13.60 21.34 3.92
N SER A 429 14.11 21.49 2.70
CA SER A 429 13.93 22.71 1.90
C SER A 429 12.49 22.87 1.44
N VAL A 430 11.86 21.82 0.91
CA VAL A 430 10.44 21.82 0.52
C VAL A 430 9.58 22.24 1.70
N ILE A 431 9.73 21.56 2.84
CA ILE A 431 8.98 21.85 4.07
C ILE A 431 9.23 23.27 4.57
N HIS A 432 10.47 23.75 4.54
CA HIS A 432 10.76 25.13 4.96
C HIS A 432 10.00 26.15 4.11
N HIS A 433 9.98 25.95 2.79
CA HIS A 433 9.33 26.89 1.88
C HIS A 433 7.80 26.80 1.90
N THR A 434 7.22 25.62 2.16
CA THR A 434 5.76 25.46 2.30
C THR A 434 5.24 25.93 3.65
N MET A 435 5.98 25.71 4.76
CA MET A 435 5.52 26.04 6.11
C MET A 435 5.93 27.43 6.62
N SER A 436 7.03 27.99 6.13
CA SER A 436 7.65 29.21 6.71
C SER A 436 8.24 30.16 5.68
N GLY A 437 8.13 29.83 4.39
CA GLY A 437 8.60 30.67 3.31
C GLY A 437 7.73 31.92 3.12
N PRO A 438 8.20 32.92 2.36
CA PRO A 438 7.38 34.06 1.93
C PRO A 438 6.19 33.63 1.06
N GLU A 439 6.20 32.38 0.58
CA GLU A 439 5.13 31.73 -0.15
C GLU A 439 4.23 30.84 0.73
N GLY A 440 4.37 30.90 2.06
CA GLY A 440 3.90 29.95 3.10
C GLY A 440 2.40 29.64 3.23
N ASP A 441 1.67 29.71 2.12
CA ASP A 441 0.26 29.33 1.97
C ASP A 441 0.08 28.06 1.11
N ILE A 442 1.17 27.37 0.71
CA ILE A 442 1.07 26.12 -0.05
C ILE A 442 0.85 24.96 0.90
N VAL A 443 -0.32 24.33 0.81
CA VAL A 443 -0.59 23.07 1.51
C VAL A 443 0.25 21.96 0.89
N TYR A 444 1.04 21.28 1.69
CA TYR A 444 1.86 20.15 1.24
C TYR A 444 1.38 18.86 1.88
N GLY A 445 0.92 17.92 1.06
CA GLY A 445 0.35 16.66 1.48
C GLY A 445 0.66 15.51 0.53
N ALA A 446 0.05 14.36 0.79
CA ALA A 446 0.24 13.14 0.02
C ALA A 446 -0.97 12.22 0.06
N ALA A 447 -1.07 11.35 -0.94
CA ALA A 447 -2.04 10.27 -1.05
C ALA A 447 -1.31 8.93 -0.98
N VAL A 448 -1.46 8.21 0.12
CA VAL A 448 -0.78 6.94 0.37
C VAL A 448 -1.73 5.78 0.06
N LYS A 449 -1.48 5.10 -1.07
CA LYS A 449 -2.26 3.94 -1.52
C LYS A 449 -2.00 2.70 -0.65
N ASP A 450 -0.76 2.50 -0.20
CA ASP A 450 -0.36 1.46 0.74
C ASP A 450 0.29 2.06 2.02
N PRO A 451 -0.49 2.25 3.09
CA PRO A 451 0.00 2.84 4.33
C PRO A 451 0.99 1.96 5.11
N GLN A 452 1.08 0.66 4.85
CA GLN A 452 1.88 -0.39 5.54
C GLN A 452 1.68 -0.52 7.07
N GLN A 453 1.28 0.56 7.75
CA GLN A 453 0.99 0.64 9.16
C GLN A 453 -0.46 1.12 9.32
N SER A 454 -1.28 0.25 9.90
CA SER A 454 -2.68 0.51 10.23
C SER A 454 -2.82 1.13 11.61
N TRP A 455 -3.64 2.17 11.72
CA TRP A 455 -4.01 2.82 12.96
C TRP A 455 -5.52 2.74 13.25
N ILE A 456 -6.37 2.70 12.22
CA ILE A 456 -7.83 2.56 12.39
C ILE A 456 -8.23 1.09 12.57
N ALA A 457 -7.71 0.18 11.75
CA ALA A 457 -8.17 -1.20 11.72
C ALA A 457 -8.10 -1.90 13.10
N PRO A 458 -6.98 -1.86 13.85
CA PRO A 458 -6.92 -2.49 15.17
C PRO A 458 -7.97 -1.94 16.15
N LEU A 459 -8.23 -0.63 16.11
CA LEU A 459 -9.20 0.05 16.96
C LEU A 459 -10.63 -0.41 16.65
N VAL A 460 -10.97 -0.48 15.36
CA VAL A 460 -12.30 -0.87 14.89
C VAL A 460 -12.57 -2.34 15.15
N PHE A 461 -11.60 -3.22 14.88
CA PHE A 461 -11.72 -4.65 15.17
C PHE A 461 -11.87 -4.91 16.67
N TRP A 462 -11.12 -4.19 17.51
CA TRP A 462 -11.31 -4.25 18.96
C TRP A 462 -12.69 -3.75 19.37
N TYR A 463 -13.13 -2.59 18.86
CA TYR A 463 -14.43 -2.02 19.19
C TYR A 463 -15.58 -2.95 18.79
N ALA A 464 -15.51 -3.54 17.59
CA ALA A 464 -16.48 -4.53 17.13
C ALA A 464 -16.47 -5.79 17.99
N TYR A 465 -15.30 -6.28 18.43
CA TYR A 465 -15.19 -7.44 19.31
C TYR A 465 -15.80 -7.21 20.69
N ILE A 466 -15.60 -6.04 21.31
CA ILE A 466 -16.15 -5.78 22.65
C ILE A 466 -17.65 -5.44 22.64
N ASN A 467 -18.19 -5.05 21.48
CA ASN A 467 -19.60 -4.69 21.30
C ASN A 467 -20.40 -5.75 20.51
N GLN A 468 -19.81 -6.90 20.16
CA GLN A 468 -20.57 -7.99 19.57
C GLN A 468 -21.45 -8.66 20.63
N GLY A 469 -22.70 -8.97 20.28
CA GLY A 469 -23.59 -9.74 21.15
C GLY A 469 -23.16 -11.20 21.27
N GLU A 470 -23.51 -11.86 22.37
CA GLU A 470 -23.16 -13.28 22.61
C GLU A 470 -23.68 -14.22 21.52
N GLU A 471 -24.86 -13.92 20.94
CA GLU A 471 -25.49 -14.71 19.86
C GLU A 471 -24.82 -14.51 18.48
N ASP A 472 -23.94 -13.51 18.35
CA ASP A 472 -23.44 -12.98 17.08
C ASP A 472 -21.90 -12.94 17.06
N THR A 473 -21.25 -13.92 17.71
CA THR A 473 -19.77 -14.00 17.81
C THR A 473 -19.16 -14.21 16.42
N ILE A 474 -18.88 -13.10 15.74
CA ILE A 474 -18.26 -13.03 14.43
C ILE A 474 -16.75 -12.88 14.58
N LEU A 475 -16.31 -12.08 15.55
CA LEU A 475 -14.92 -11.74 15.78
C LEU A 475 -14.36 -12.56 16.94
N SER A 476 -13.25 -13.24 16.69
CA SER A 476 -12.44 -13.85 17.72
C SER A 476 -11.47 -12.83 18.31
N ARG A 477 -10.93 -13.15 19.49
CA ARG A 477 -9.90 -12.30 20.10
C ARG A 477 -8.62 -12.21 19.26
N GLU A 478 -8.28 -13.25 18.51
CA GLU A 478 -7.08 -13.27 17.68
C GLU A 478 -7.20 -12.33 16.48
N ASP A 479 -8.42 -12.06 16.00
CA ASP A 479 -8.68 -11.14 14.88
C ASP A 479 -8.34 -9.68 15.23
N ILE A 480 -8.24 -9.32 16.51
CA ILE A 480 -7.77 -7.98 16.94
C ILE A 480 -6.27 -7.83 16.69
N TYR A 481 -5.50 -8.91 16.91
CA TYR A 481 -4.05 -8.91 16.78
C TYR A 481 -3.59 -9.27 15.37
N LYS A 482 -4.49 -9.85 14.56
CA LYS A 482 -4.28 -10.24 13.16
C LYS A 482 -5.47 -9.77 12.33
N TYR A 483 -5.71 -8.46 12.35
CA TYR A 483 -6.83 -7.87 11.65
C TYR A 483 -6.74 -8.17 10.14
N PRO A 484 -7.83 -8.66 9.53
CA PRO A 484 -7.86 -9.14 8.14
C PRO A 484 -7.92 -8.02 7.11
N PHE A 485 -8.34 -6.81 7.50
CA PHE A 485 -8.48 -5.67 6.60
C PHE A 485 -7.55 -4.52 6.97
N THR A 486 -6.97 -3.90 5.94
CA THR A 486 -6.19 -2.67 6.05
C THR A 486 -7.08 -1.47 6.37
N ASP A 487 -6.47 -0.37 6.80
CA ASP A 487 -7.19 0.89 7.05
C ASP A 487 -7.91 1.42 5.81
N THR A 488 -7.37 1.16 4.61
CA THR A 488 -7.97 1.57 3.33
C THR A 488 -9.34 0.93 3.10
N ALA A 489 -9.49 -0.35 3.48
CA ALA A 489 -10.76 -1.07 3.42
C ALA A 489 -11.65 -0.77 4.63
N VAL A 490 -11.08 -0.75 5.84
CA VAL A 490 -11.85 -0.47 7.07
C VAL A 490 -12.49 0.92 7.03
N SER A 491 -11.77 1.95 6.56
CA SER A 491 -12.32 3.30 6.46
C SER A 491 -13.47 3.37 5.45
N HIS A 492 -13.35 2.70 4.30
CA HIS A 492 -14.44 2.56 3.33
C HIS A 492 -15.67 1.89 3.95
N LEU A 493 -15.49 0.79 4.67
CA LEU A 493 -16.59 0.06 5.32
C LEU A 493 -17.27 0.88 6.42
N LEU A 494 -16.51 1.67 7.18
CA LEU A 494 -17.07 2.59 8.17
C LEU A 494 -17.91 3.67 7.50
N PHE A 495 -17.39 4.31 6.45
CA PHE A 495 -18.10 5.35 5.73
C PHE A 495 -19.35 4.81 5.04
N LEU A 496 -19.29 3.61 4.46
CA LEU A 496 -20.46 2.91 3.92
C LEU A 496 -21.52 2.64 5.00
N GLY A 497 -21.11 2.23 6.20
CA GLY A 497 -22.03 2.01 7.32
C GLY A 497 -22.73 3.29 7.79
N ILE A 498 -22.06 4.44 7.74
CA ILE A 498 -22.66 5.75 7.99
C ILE A 498 -23.58 6.16 6.84
N ALA A 499 -23.12 5.99 5.59
CA ALA A 499 -23.83 6.34 4.37
C ALA A 499 -25.17 5.60 4.23
N ASN A 500 -25.27 4.36 4.73
CA ASN A 500 -26.54 3.60 4.78
C ASN A 500 -27.65 4.31 5.58
N GLY A 501 -27.29 5.25 6.47
CA GLY A 501 -28.24 6.07 7.22
C GLY A 501 -28.58 7.42 6.58
N LEU A 502 -27.92 7.79 5.47
CA LEU A 502 -28.11 9.08 4.80
C LEU A 502 -29.31 9.03 3.84
N THR A 503 -30.02 10.15 3.74
CA THR A 503 -31.12 10.34 2.78
C THR A 503 -30.71 11.15 1.56
N GLU A 504 -29.66 11.95 1.68
CA GLU A 504 -29.11 12.82 0.64
C GLU A 504 -27.60 12.62 0.58
N PHE A 505 -27.02 12.79 -0.60
CA PHE A 505 -25.59 12.58 -0.85
C PHE A 505 -24.95 13.83 -1.49
N PRO A 506 -24.85 14.94 -0.74
CA PRO A 506 -24.27 16.18 -1.25
C PRO A 506 -22.81 15.99 -1.70
N GLN A 507 -22.48 16.53 -2.88
CA GLN A 507 -21.12 16.46 -3.45
C GLN A 507 -20.08 17.24 -2.64
N ASN A 508 -20.51 18.27 -1.91
CA ASN A 508 -19.63 19.15 -1.13
C ASN A 508 -19.50 18.76 0.34
N ARG A 509 -19.98 17.58 0.75
CA ARG A 509 -19.81 17.06 2.11
C ARG A 509 -18.90 15.85 2.12
N LEU A 510 -17.97 15.83 3.05
CA LEU A 510 -17.01 14.76 3.22
C LEU A 510 -17.25 14.04 4.56
N LEU A 511 -17.17 12.72 4.55
CA LEU A 511 -16.94 11.94 5.76
C LEU A 511 -15.43 11.95 6.02
N VAL A 512 -15.02 12.30 7.23
CA VAL A 512 -13.60 12.43 7.61
C VAL A 512 -13.35 11.71 8.91
N THR A 513 -12.29 10.90 8.97
CA THR A 513 -11.88 10.27 10.24
C THR A 513 -11.21 11.30 11.16
N PHE A 514 -11.05 10.96 12.43
CA PHE A 514 -10.11 11.67 13.29
C PHE A 514 -8.70 11.67 12.68
N ARG A 515 -7.86 12.57 13.18
CA ARG A 515 -6.49 12.73 12.68
C ARG A 515 -5.49 12.09 13.63
N ALA A 516 -4.59 11.29 13.07
CA ALA A 516 -3.43 10.76 13.77
C ALA A 516 -2.18 11.58 13.40
N LYS A 517 -1.56 12.21 14.39
CA LYS A 517 -0.37 13.07 14.25
C LYS A 517 0.89 12.29 14.58
N ARG A 518 1.89 12.39 13.71
CA ARG A 518 3.24 11.86 13.93
C ARG A 518 4.29 12.90 13.65
N ARG A 519 5.34 12.92 14.45
CA ARG A 519 6.54 13.72 14.23
C ARG A 519 7.47 12.98 13.27
N PHE A 520 8.31 13.74 12.57
CA PHE A 520 9.40 13.16 11.81
C PHE A 520 10.30 12.26 12.69
N SER A 521 10.57 12.68 13.94
CA SER A 521 11.37 11.92 14.89
C SER A 521 10.81 10.53 15.21
N ASP A 522 9.49 10.34 15.18
CA ASP A 522 8.86 9.05 15.50
C ASP A 522 9.09 8.00 14.41
N ILE A 523 9.47 8.44 13.21
CA ILE A 523 9.78 7.59 12.06
C ILE A 523 11.31 7.47 11.90
N ALA A 524 12.02 8.58 12.13
CA ALA A 524 13.45 8.66 11.92
C ALA A 524 14.27 7.92 12.99
N ILE A 525 13.75 7.78 14.21
CA ILE A 525 14.42 7.09 15.33
C ILE A 525 13.74 5.73 15.54
N THR A 526 14.53 4.66 15.53
CA THR A 526 14.01 3.31 15.81
C THR A 526 13.78 3.11 17.32
N ALA A 527 12.87 2.19 17.68
CA ALA A 527 12.50 1.94 19.08
C ALA A 527 13.70 1.57 19.98
N ASP A 528 14.69 0.87 19.42
CA ASP A 528 15.93 0.45 20.11
C ASP A 528 16.92 1.61 20.33
N GLU A 529 16.68 2.77 19.69
CA GLU A 529 17.56 3.93 19.69
C GLU A 529 16.96 5.12 20.42
N THR A 530 16.13 4.86 21.43
CA THR A 530 15.43 5.94 22.15
C THR A 530 16.43 7.03 22.57
N PRO A 531 16.29 8.27 22.07
CA PRO A 531 17.32 9.28 22.21
C PRO A 531 17.43 9.72 23.67
N LYS A 532 18.65 9.71 24.19
CA LYS A 532 19.00 10.05 25.58
C LYS A 532 20.17 11.02 25.61
N ILE A 533 20.11 11.94 26.55
CA ILE A 533 21.15 12.94 26.80
C ILE A 533 21.60 12.89 28.25
N GLU A 534 22.90 13.04 28.44
CA GLU A 534 23.54 13.19 29.75
C GLU A 534 23.57 14.67 30.12
N VAL A 535 22.93 15.04 31.23
CA VAL A 535 22.96 16.38 31.82
C VAL A 535 23.41 16.26 33.26
N ASN A 536 24.51 16.94 33.62
CA ASN A 536 25.09 16.94 34.97
C ASN A 536 25.35 15.53 35.55
N GLY A 537 25.74 14.56 34.72
CA GLY A 537 26.02 13.17 35.13
C GLY A 537 24.78 12.28 35.26
N SER A 538 23.60 12.78 34.92
CA SER A 538 22.35 12.02 34.87
C SER A 538 21.84 11.89 33.43
N PHE A 539 21.38 10.70 33.05
CA PHE A 539 20.75 10.49 31.74
C PHE A 539 19.27 10.78 31.82
N ARG A 540 18.75 11.56 30.88
CA ARG A 540 17.32 11.72 30.64
C ARG A 540 17.00 11.55 29.16
N HIS A 541 15.73 11.36 28.84
CA HIS A 541 15.27 11.34 27.46
C HIS A 541 15.33 12.74 26.84
N VAL A 542 15.53 12.77 25.52
CA VAL A 542 15.40 14.00 24.72
C VAL A 542 13.96 14.49 24.83
N ASP A 543 13.80 15.76 25.20
CA ASP A 543 12.55 16.47 24.97
C ASP A 543 12.42 16.72 23.46
N VAL A 544 11.45 16.06 22.84
CA VAL A 544 11.27 16.10 21.38
C VAL A 544 10.83 17.47 20.88
N ASP A 545 10.35 18.34 21.76
CA ASP A 545 9.98 19.72 21.49
C ASP A 545 11.14 20.72 21.64
N ASP A 546 12.24 20.34 22.30
CA ASP A 546 13.40 21.22 22.49
C ASP A 546 14.49 20.98 21.43
N GLU A 547 14.68 21.97 20.54
CA GLU A 547 15.74 21.96 19.54
C GLU A 547 17.15 21.84 20.17
N ASN A 548 17.35 22.35 21.39
CA ASN A 548 18.63 22.25 22.10
C ASN A 548 18.90 20.83 22.61
N ASP A 549 17.86 20.11 23.04
CA ASP A 549 17.99 18.71 23.43
C ASP A 549 18.41 17.85 22.24
N TRP A 550 17.83 18.09 21.05
CA TRP A 550 18.26 17.43 19.83
C TRP A 550 19.72 17.75 19.47
N LYS A 551 20.14 19.01 19.57
CA LYS A 551 21.55 19.40 19.34
C LYS A 551 22.48 18.72 20.33
N LEU A 552 22.11 18.68 21.61
CA LEU A 552 22.89 18.03 22.65
C LEU A 552 22.99 16.52 22.42
N PHE A 553 21.89 15.87 22.00
CA PHE A 553 21.87 14.47 21.63
C PHE A 553 22.85 14.16 20.49
N ILE A 554 22.80 14.91 19.40
CA ILE A 554 23.72 14.73 18.26
C ILE A 554 25.18 14.96 18.69
N LYS A 555 25.45 16.01 19.46
CA LYS A 555 26.79 16.29 19.99
C LYS A 555 27.34 15.14 20.83
N GLN A 556 26.53 14.60 21.74
CA GLN A 556 26.93 13.48 22.59
C GLN A 556 27.10 12.18 21.78
N ARG A 557 26.25 11.94 20.78
CA ARG A 557 26.36 10.80 19.86
C ARG A 557 27.66 10.84 19.05
N ILE A 558 28.02 11.99 18.49
CA ILE A 558 29.29 12.21 17.78
C ILE A 558 30.48 11.95 18.73
N ALA A 559 30.45 12.52 19.94
CA ALA A 559 31.50 12.32 20.92
C ALA A 559 31.64 10.85 21.36
N GLU A 560 30.53 10.14 21.51
CA GLU A 560 30.53 8.71 21.83
C GLU A 560 31.08 7.85 20.68
N ALA A 561 30.69 8.13 19.43
CA ALA A 561 31.23 7.45 18.25
C ALA A 561 32.76 7.61 18.18
N ASN A 562 33.25 8.83 18.39
CA ASN A 562 34.68 9.15 18.43
C ASN A 562 35.40 8.42 19.57
N ARG A 563 34.83 8.41 20.79
CA ARG A 563 35.39 7.66 21.95
C ARG A 563 35.48 6.16 21.68
N ARG A 564 34.51 5.59 20.97
CA ARG A 564 34.47 4.16 20.60
C ARG A 564 35.34 3.83 19.40
N GLY A 565 36.07 4.80 18.84
CA GLY A 565 36.90 4.61 17.65
C GLY A 565 36.11 4.24 16.39
N ARG A 566 34.80 4.50 16.36
CA ARG A 566 33.98 4.29 15.17
C ARG A 566 34.29 5.42 14.18
N LYS A 567 34.51 5.08 12.92
CA LYS A 567 34.69 6.09 11.86
C LYS A 567 33.38 6.87 11.72
N ASN A 568 33.34 8.08 12.24
CA ASN A 568 32.18 8.95 12.09
C ASN A 568 32.20 9.60 10.70
N VAL A 569 31.17 9.32 9.91
CA VAL A 569 31.00 9.86 8.55
C VAL A 569 30.60 11.34 8.59
N LEU A 570 29.94 11.76 9.68
CA LEU A 570 29.43 13.11 9.91
C LEU A 570 30.06 13.67 11.20
N PRO A 571 31.33 14.14 11.14
CA PRO A 571 32.07 14.55 12.33
C PRO A 571 31.62 15.90 12.89
N ASP A 572 30.85 16.70 12.14
CA ASP A 572 30.40 18.04 12.52
C ASP A 572 28.90 18.05 12.86
N GLU A 573 28.53 18.73 13.95
CA GLU A 573 27.13 18.96 14.33
C GLU A 573 26.33 19.62 13.19
N ARG A 574 27.00 20.48 12.39
CA ARG A 574 26.38 21.17 11.24
C ARG A 574 25.90 20.23 10.15
N ASP A 575 26.50 19.05 10.03
CA ASP A 575 26.08 18.05 9.06
C ASP A 575 24.66 17.53 9.36
N TYR A 576 24.21 17.62 10.62
CA TYR A 576 22.89 17.16 11.07
C TYR A 576 21.81 18.26 11.07
N ASN A 577 22.14 19.51 10.69
CA ASN A 577 21.20 20.64 10.81
C ASN A 577 19.83 20.38 10.18
N TYR A 578 19.78 19.80 8.98
CA TYR A 578 18.52 19.47 8.32
C TYR A 578 17.74 18.39 9.06
N PHE A 579 18.44 17.36 9.57
CA PHE A 579 17.82 16.28 10.34
C PHE A 579 17.24 16.81 11.66
N THR A 580 18.02 17.58 12.42
CA THR A 580 17.60 18.23 13.67
C THR A 580 16.43 19.19 13.45
N TYR A 581 16.43 19.96 12.36
CA TYR A 581 15.32 20.83 11.99
C TYR A 581 14.02 20.04 11.78
N LEU A 582 14.09 18.94 11.01
CA LEU A 582 12.92 18.10 10.77
C LEU A 582 12.42 17.44 12.06
N CYS A 583 13.31 16.87 12.88
CA CYS A 583 12.95 16.23 14.15
C CYS A 583 12.23 17.17 15.14
N SER A 584 12.65 18.43 15.21
CA SER A 584 12.13 19.39 16.17
C SER A 584 10.86 20.12 15.71
N ARG A 585 10.65 20.28 14.39
CA ARG A 585 9.60 21.18 13.87
C ARG A 585 8.55 20.54 12.99
N VAL A 586 8.78 19.33 12.47
CA VAL A 586 7.99 18.79 11.37
C VAL A 586 7.25 17.53 11.78
N GLY A 587 5.95 17.53 11.47
CA GLY A 587 5.06 16.39 11.65
C GLY A 587 4.18 16.15 10.43
N VAL A 588 3.39 15.09 10.49
CA VAL A 588 2.36 14.73 9.53
C VAL A 588 1.06 14.48 10.28
N SER A 589 -0.04 15.01 9.78
CA SER A 589 -1.39 14.68 10.21
C SER A 589 -2.00 13.73 9.17
N MET A 590 -2.44 12.56 9.63
CA MET A 590 -2.93 11.47 8.78
C MET A 590 -4.43 11.26 9.03
N PHE A 591 -5.22 11.11 7.97
CA PHE A 591 -6.65 10.87 8.04
C PHE A 591 -7.16 10.16 6.78
N TYR A 592 -8.43 9.73 6.81
CA TYR A 592 -9.15 9.26 5.63
C TYR A 592 -10.34 10.18 5.39
N ALA A 593 -10.63 10.45 4.13
CA ALA A 593 -11.79 11.23 3.72
C ALA A 593 -12.41 10.66 2.44
N ALA A 594 -13.71 10.87 2.27
CA ALA A 594 -14.42 10.55 1.04
C ALA A 594 -15.67 11.44 0.93
N PRO A 595 -16.11 11.82 -0.28
CA PRO A 595 -17.34 12.56 -0.46
C PRO A 595 -18.54 11.64 -0.25
N GLU A 596 -19.60 12.15 0.37
CA GLU A 596 -20.83 11.38 0.57
C GLU A 596 -21.40 10.88 -0.76
N SER A 597 -21.31 11.70 -1.82
CA SER A 597 -21.72 11.33 -3.18
C SER A 597 -21.02 10.09 -3.75
N ALA A 598 -19.84 9.70 -3.26
CA ALA A 598 -19.20 8.45 -3.69
C ALA A 598 -19.96 7.19 -3.23
N TYR A 599 -20.81 7.32 -2.21
CA TYR A 599 -21.60 6.22 -1.65
C TYR A 599 -23.03 6.16 -2.17
N GLU A 600 -23.50 7.17 -2.92
CA GLU A 600 -24.88 7.26 -3.40
C GLU A 600 -25.31 6.00 -4.15
N LEU A 601 -24.50 5.56 -5.13
CA LEU A 601 -24.78 4.38 -5.94
C LEU A 601 -24.71 3.08 -5.12
N LEU A 602 -23.84 3.00 -4.11
CA LEU A 602 -23.71 1.82 -3.25
C LEU A 602 -24.90 1.65 -2.29
N VAL A 603 -25.56 2.76 -1.91
CA VAL A 603 -26.67 2.77 -0.96
C VAL A 603 -28.02 2.72 -1.66
N GLN A 604 -28.20 3.50 -2.74
CA GLN A 604 -29.49 3.62 -3.43
C GLN A 604 -29.72 2.49 -4.44
N ASP A 605 -28.66 2.00 -5.08
CA ASP A 605 -28.76 0.98 -6.10
C ASP A 605 -28.54 -0.38 -5.43
N ASN A 606 -29.62 -1.14 -5.19
CA ASN A 606 -29.56 -2.56 -4.79
C ASN A 606 -28.97 -3.45 -5.91
N SER A 607 -28.30 -2.87 -6.90
CA SER A 607 -27.82 -3.51 -8.10
C SER A 607 -26.43 -4.12 -7.82
N GLU A 608 -26.24 -5.36 -8.25
CA GLU A 608 -24.99 -6.11 -8.20
C GLU A 608 -23.85 -5.49 -9.06
N GLY A 609 -23.97 -4.20 -9.45
CA GLY A 609 -23.10 -3.49 -10.39
C GLY A 609 -22.37 -2.26 -9.84
N ALA A 610 -22.72 -1.73 -8.66
CA ALA A 610 -21.94 -0.66 -8.04
C ALA A 610 -20.67 -1.25 -7.38
N GLY A 611 -19.51 -0.97 -7.97
CA GLY A 611 -18.22 -1.48 -7.47
C GLY A 611 -17.82 -0.82 -6.15
N HIS A 612 -17.44 -1.62 -5.15
CA HIS A 612 -16.71 -1.12 -3.99
C HIS A 612 -15.38 -0.48 -4.42
N PHE A 613 -14.83 0.36 -3.55
CA PHE A 613 -13.53 1.02 -3.72
C PHE A 613 -12.75 1.02 -2.40
N LEU A 614 -11.46 1.36 -2.47
CA LEU A 614 -10.60 1.56 -1.31
C LEU A 614 -10.31 3.05 -1.13
N LEU A 615 -10.05 3.46 0.10
CA LEU A 615 -9.62 4.83 0.39
C LEU A 615 -8.11 4.91 0.53
N CYS A 616 -7.46 5.85 -0.16
CA CYS A 616 -6.08 6.18 0.16
C CYS A 616 -5.99 6.91 1.52
N ARG A 617 -4.86 6.77 2.22
CA ARG A 617 -4.59 7.59 3.42
C ARG A 617 -4.12 8.96 2.96
N LEU A 618 -4.79 10.00 3.46
CA LEU A 618 -4.39 11.37 3.23
C LEU A 618 -3.39 11.80 4.31
N GLU A 619 -2.34 12.46 3.88
CA GLU A 619 -1.31 13.01 4.76
C GLU A 619 -1.16 14.51 4.47
N VAL A 620 -1.11 15.33 5.51
CA VAL A 620 -0.71 16.75 5.39
C VAL A 620 0.47 17.03 6.30
N SER A 621 1.46 17.74 5.78
CA SER A 621 2.59 18.18 6.60
C SER A 621 2.12 19.23 7.61
N VAL A 622 2.60 19.13 8.84
CA VAL A 622 2.24 20.03 9.93
C VAL A 622 3.48 20.56 10.63
N LYS A 623 3.42 21.82 11.03
CA LYS A 623 4.41 22.41 11.92
C LYS A 623 4.07 22.05 13.35
N VAL A 624 4.98 21.34 14.01
CA VAL A 624 4.79 20.88 15.39
C VAL A 624 4.64 22.10 16.32
N GLY A 625 3.63 22.05 17.19
CA GLY A 625 3.29 23.13 18.12
C GLY A 625 2.49 24.29 17.50
N ASP A 626 2.09 24.19 16.23
CA ASP A 626 1.32 25.20 15.50
C ASP A 626 0.00 24.59 15.01
N GLU A 627 -1.01 24.57 15.89
CA GLU A 627 -2.33 23.96 15.60
C GLU A 627 -3.04 24.67 14.44
N ASP A 628 -2.87 25.99 14.31
CA ASP A 628 -3.48 26.76 13.23
C ASP A 628 -2.92 26.35 11.86
N HIS A 629 -1.60 26.08 11.77
CA HIS A 629 -1.01 25.54 10.54
C HIS A 629 -1.61 24.19 10.17
N GLU A 630 -1.80 23.29 11.13
CA GLU A 630 -2.43 22.00 10.86
C GLU A 630 -3.86 22.15 10.35
N VAL A 631 -4.67 23.00 11.00
CA VAL A 631 -6.06 23.25 10.60
C VAL A 631 -6.10 23.80 9.17
N ARG A 632 -5.33 24.85 8.86
CA ARG A 632 -5.26 25.41 7.50
C ARG A 632 -4.81 24.39 6.46
N SER A 633 -3.81 23.56 6.78
CA SER A 633 -3.30 22.54 5.85
C SER A 633 -4.34 21.47 5.56
N MET A 634 -5.02 20.99 6.60
CA MET A 634 -6.10 20.02 6.45
C MET A 634 -7.28 20.61 5.67
N GLU A 635 -7.74 21.80 6.05
CA GLU A 635 -8.88 22.47 5.40
C GLU A 635 -8.60 22.77 3.93
N GLY A 636 -7.38 23.18 3.57
CA GLY A 636 -7.03 23.38 2.17
C GLY A 636 -7.11 22.07 1.36
N MET A 637 -6.59 20.97 1.90
CA MET A 637 -6.74 19.66 1.24
C MET A 637 -8.22 19.24 1.13
N LEU A 638 -8.97 19.27 2.24
CA LEU A 638 -10.39 18.88 2.25
C LEU A 638 -11.25 19.78 1.35
N ALA A 639 -10.96 21.07 1.27
CA ALA A 639 -11.70 22.00 0.40
C ALA A 639 -11.52 21.67 -1.08
N TRP A 640 -10.29 21.32 -1.50
CA TRP A 640 -10.05 20.82 -2.86
C TRP A 640 -10.88 19.56 -3.13
N LEU A 641 -10.82 18.59 -2.22
CA LEU A 641 -11.54 17.32 -2.34
C LEU A 641 -13.06 17.52 -2.38
N ALA A 642 -13.63 18.35 -1.51
CA ALA A 642 -15.07 18.67 -1.49
C ALA A 642 -15.54 19.43 -2.73
N SER A 643 -14.64 20.05 -3.49
CA SER A 643 -14.96 20.67 -4.77
C SER A 643 -15.02 19.67 -5.94
N GLY A 644 -14.99 18.36 -5.67
CA GLY A 644 -14.90 17.30 -6.68
C GLY A 644 -13.47 16.97 -7.08
N GLY A 645 -12.50 17.20 -6.19
CA GLY A 645 -11.06 16.92 -6.39
C GLY A 645 -10.70 15.44 -6.29
N TRP A 646 -11.55 14.54 -6.78
CA TRP A 646 -11.41 13.08 -6.61
C TRP A 646 -11.42 12.36 -7.94
N GLU A 647 -10.70 11.25 -8.00
CA GLU A 647 -10.67 10.32 -9.13
C GLU A 647 -10.47 8.88 -8.65
N PHE A 648 -10.92 7.91 -9.46
CA PHE A 648 -10.68 6.49 -9.20
C PHE A 648 -9.41 6.03 -9.93
N ASP A 649 -8.41 5.62 -9.15
CA ASP A 649 -7.21 4.99 -9.68
C ASP A 649 -7.49 3.49 -9.91
N HIS A 650 -7.58 3.13 -11.20
CA HIS A 650 -7.77 1.75 -11.66
C HIS A 650 -6.45 1.03 -11.98
N ALA A 651 -5.33 1.76 -12.02
CA ALA A 651 -4.03 1.22 -12.40
C ALA A 651 -3.34 0.49 -11.23
N HIS A 652 -3.66 0.86 -10.00
CA HIS A 652 -2.99 0.34 -8.81
C HIS A 652 -3.87 -0.62 -8.02
N ASN A 653 -3.43 -1.88 -7.92
CA ASN A 653 -4.00 -2.86 -6.99
C ASN A 653 -3.10 -2.94 -5.75
N PRO A 654 -3.59 -2.63 -4.53
CA PRO A 654 -2.76 -2.66 -3.32
C PRO A 654 -2.25 -4.07 -2.95
N THR A 655 -2.81 -5.11 -3.56
CA THR A 655 -2.33 -6.50 -3.36
C THR A 655 -1.08 -6.84 -4.19
N GLY A 656 -0.63 -5.95 -5.08
CA GLY A 656 0.55 -6.18 -5.92
C GLY A 656 0.38 -7.27 -6.99
N PHE A 657 -0.83 -7.84 -7.12
CA PHE A 657 -1.17 -8.75 -8.20
C PHE A 657 -1.67 -7.96 -9.41
N ASP A 658 -0.97 -8.09 -10.54
CA ASP A 658 -1.46 -7.64 -11.83
C ASP A 658 -2.64 -8.53 -12.25
N THR A 659 -3.86 -8.02 -12.05
CA THR A 659 -5.10 -8.69 -12.46
C THR A 659 -5.42 -8.49 -13.94
N GLY A 660 -4.54 -7.85 -14.71
CA GLY A 660 -4.87 -7.27 -16.01
C GLY A 660 -5.75 -6.03 -15.87
N GLN A 661 -5.98 -5.32 -16.99
CA GLN A 661 -6.81 -4.12 -17.02
C GLN A 661 -8.23 -4.40 -16.51
N GLY A 662 -8.60 -3.81 -15.37
CA GLY A 662 -9.99 -3.72 -14.88
C GLY A 662 -10.44 -4.77 -13.85
N GLY A 663 -9.54 -5.58 -13.27
CA GLY A 663 -9.91 -6.63 -12.31
C GLY A 663 -9.81 -6.27 -10.81
N GLY A 664 -9.19 -5.14 -10.46
CA GLY A 664 -8.95 -4.73 -9.06
C GLY A 664 -10.02 -3.79 -8.51
N ILE A 665 -10.18 -3.77 -7.18
CA ILE A 665 -10.97 -2.76 -6.48
C ILE A 665 -10.25 -1.41 -6.64
N PRO A 666 -10.86 -0.38 -7.27
CA PRO A 666 -10.21 0.90 -7.49
C PRO A 666 -9.93 1.64 -6.17
N ILE A 667 -8.93 2.51 -6.17
CA ILE A 667 -8.62 3.37 -5.03
C ILE A 667 -9.14 4.78 -5.33
N LEU A 668 -9.93 5.34 -4.42
CA LEU A 668 -10.33 6.75 -4.48
C LEU A 668 -9.14 7.62 -4.05
N VAL A 669 -8.65 8.46 -4.97
CA VAL A 669 -7.48 9.32 -4.80
C VAL A 669 -7.81 10.77 -5.19
N PRO A 670 -7.01 11.76 -4.77
CA PRO A 670 -7.13 13.11 -5.30
C PRO A 670 -6.91 13.13 -6.83
N ASP A 671 -7.71 13.92 -7.55
CA ASP A 671 -7.74 14.00 -9.02
C ASP A 671 -6.40 14.38 -9.68
N VAL A 672 -5.51 15.05 -8.97
CA VAL A 672 -4.17 15.38 -9.47
C VAL A 672 -3.21 14.19 -9.49
N VAL A 673 -3.51 13.11 -8.76
CA VAL A 673 -2.61 11.95 -8.61
C VAL A 673 -2.54 11.14 -9.90
N VAL A 674 -3.68 10.83 -10.52
CA VAL A 674 -3.74 10.02 -11.75
C VAL A 674 -2.99 10.71 -12.91
N PRO A 675 -3.23 12.00 -13.23
CA PRO A 675 -2.47 12.71 -14.25
C PRO A 675 -0.96 12.78 -13.95
N SER A 676 -0.56 12.90 -12.68
CA SER A 676 0.86 12.91 -12.31
C SER A 676 1.54 11.56 -12.59
N HIS A 677 0.82 10.47 -12.34
CA HIS A 677 1.27 9.11 -12.67
C HIS A 677 1.38 8.87 -14.17
N GLU A 678 0.39 9.33 -14.94
CA GLU A 678 0.43 9.27 -16.41
C GLU A 678 1.60 10.10 -16.97
N THR A 679 1.82 11.29 -16.43
CA THR A 679 2.93 12.17 -16.83
C THR A 679 4.28 11.53 -16.54
N VAL A 680 4.47 10.95 -15.35
CA VAL A 680 5.76 10.30 -15.03
C VAL A 680 5.97 9.04 -15.85
N THR A 681 4.91 8.31 -16.17
CA THR A 681 4.97 7.12 -17.03
C THR A 681 5.39 7.50 -18.45
N PHE A 682 4.78 8.55 -19.01
CA PHE A 682 5.18 9.09 -20.31
C PHE A 682 6.64 9.56 -20.30
N ALA A 683 7.03 10.35 -19.29
CA ALA A 683 8.40 10.85 -19.17
C ALA A 683 9.42 9.72 -18.99
N ARG A 684 9.07 8.68 -18.23
CA ARG A 684 9.87 7.46 -18.05
C ARG A 684 10.17 6.79 -19.38
N ASP A 685 9.14 6.58 -20.19
CA ASP A 685 9.28 5.86 -21.44
C ASP A 685 10.10 6.68 -22.44
N GLN A 686 9.82 7.98 -22.56
CA GLN A 686 10.56 8.88 -23.45
C GLN A 686 12.05 8.99 -23.06
N VAL A 687 12.35 9.27 -21.78
CA VAL A 687 13.74 9.41 -21.31
C VAL A 687 14.48 8.07 -21.39
N GLY A 688 13.80 6.95 -21.13
CA GLY A 688 14.36 5.62 -21.28
C GLY A 688 14.87 5.38 -22.71
N GLU A 689 14.05 5.71 -23.72
CA GLU A 689 14.43 5.63 -25.13
C GLU A 689 15.60 6.57 -25.48
N GLU A 690 15.53 7.84 -25.06
CA GLU A 690 16.58 8.84 -25.33
C GLU A 690 17.94 8.47 -24.72
N VAL A 691 17.94 7.95 -23.48
CA VAL A 691 19.16 7.45 -22.81
C VAL A 691 19.69 6.20 -23.50
N GLU A 692 18.82 5.28 -23.92
CA GLU A 692 19.24 4.08 -24.67
C GLU A 692 19.94 4.47 -25.97
N ASP A 693 19.36 5.39 -26.73
CA ASP A 693 19.93 5.88 -27.99
C ASP A 693 21.26 6.60 -27.77
N ALA A 694 21.37 7.45 -26.74
CA ALA A 694 22.62 8.11 -26.38
C ALA A 694 23.72 7.10 -26.02
N LEU A 695 23.40 6.06 -25.25
CA LEU A 695 24.33 4.99 -24.91
C LEU A 695 24.75 4.19 -26.15
N ARG A 696 23.82 3.87 -27.06
CA ARG A 696 24.12 3.17 -28.33
C ARG A 696 25.05 3.98 -29.23
N GLN A 697 24.84 5.30 -29.32
CA GLN A 697 25.72 6.21 -30.06
C GLN A 697 27.12 6.22 -29.44
N LEU A 698 27.22 6.40 -28.11
CA LEU A 698 28.49 6.42 -27.40
C LEU A 698 29.27 5.10 -27.55
N ILE A 699 28.60 3.96 -27.46
CA ILE A 699 29.21 2.64 -27.70
C ILE A 699 29.77 2.55 -29.12
N THR A 700 29.03 3.05 -30.10
CA THR A 700 29.47 3.05 -31.51
C THR A 700 30.69 3.94 -31.72
N GLU A 701 30.75 5.10 -31.07
CA GLU A 701 31.91 5.98 -31.11
C GLU A 701 33.14 5.38 -30.42
N LEU A 702 32.97 4.80 -29.23
CA LEU A 702 34.06 4.16 -28.50
C LEU A 702 34.63 2.96 -29.27
N ARG A 703 33.78 2.16 -29.92
CA ARG A 703 34.21 1.07 -30.82
C ARG A 703 34.98 1.54 -32.05
N LYS A 704 34.85 2.80 -32.46
CA LYS A 704 35.68 3.38 -33.55
C LYS A 704 37.03 3.87 -33.05
N ARG A 705 37.17 4.14 -31.74
CA ARG A 705 38.40 4.64 -31.11
C ARG A 705 39.32 3.52 -30.62
N VAL A 706 38.74 2.41 -30.19
CA VAL A 706 39.42 1.15 -29.87
C VAL A 706 39.69 0.38 -31.16
#